data_AF-A0A829NAV3-F1
#
_entry.id   AF-A0A829NAV3-F1
#
_cell.length_a   1.000
_cell.length_b   1.000
_cell.length_c   1.000
_cell.angle_alpha   90.00
_cell.angle_beta   90.00
_cell.angle_gamma   90.00
#
_symmetry.space_group_name_H-M   'P 1'
#
loop_
_entity.id
_entity.type
_entity.pdbx_description
1 polymer ?
#
loop_
_entity_poly.entity_id
_entity_poly.type
_entity_poly.pdbx_seq_one_letter_code
_entity_poly.pdbx_strand_id
1 'polypeptide(L)'
;MRELWRTFRRDFWRDRRGNYALMTVVAMVPLMGGVAMAVDYTGVVSEKQRVVNALDAANFATARRLVEGATDDQLRAYALDFFKANLNDVDPADTTLSVTLPSSTTGGGIVKLCASLVYKPYFLPAAAMLIGRTSENVTYSVCSQVRLKNTLEVAMVLDNSGSMSNTGTGAGQKRIDLLKQAAKQLVDTLALQAAMIKQIDKPVQFSLVPFAASVNVGASNDNASWIDAYGLSPIHNENFAWSTLNAADKYAQKIGGIWYKKGTGWGEQEGQMLTRFSLYRDMKVVTSHERIVGSKRVVCDKYRANHTCSDSHNEYDYNDTYGPFASWQGCVEVRPYPYNVTDAPASGGPNNTGTGVGDPATMFVPMFAPDEPGNHWYITQDPDEVAPKTYGAANSWWNDDPASTSGKTRQSNMAKYFQPRPINAPVLSAGAGPNYSCTTTPITPLTDVSNTAGLTKIKAAIDLMAPNGFTNVPEGMAWGWRTVSSTEPFTGGRPETERGNDKVVIVLTDGENTYAVPSSDPAGNKSTYAAYGYTGVGYNGTAVTRLFGGTSSAIGQLNYSSSNYTAALNEQMATLCNNAKAANIMVMTVALDMSTTDAGDKSAMEALKTCSSDSRFRKDPADPSKPAKLFWNATGATLSDNFKEIANELSNLRVVS
;
A
#
# COMPACT_ATOMS: atom_id res chain seq x y z
N MET A 1 32.31 84.71 60.15
CA MET A 1 32.47 84.09 58.81
C MET A 1 33.92 83.75 58.42
N ARG A 2 34.97 84.50 58.84
CA ARG A 2 36.37 84.18 58.47
C ARG A 2 37.03 83.03 59.24
N GLU A 3 36.55 82.66 60.44
CA GLU A 3 37.11 81.52 61.19
C GLU A 3 36.51 80.15 60.82
N LEU A 4 35.23 80.08 60.47
CA LEU A 4 34.56 78.86 59.98
C LEU A 4 35.17 78.31 58.68
N TRP A 5 35.71 79.18 57.83
CA TRP A 5 36.38 78.80 56.58
C TRP A 5 37.82 78.29 56.77
N ARG A 6 38.47 78.62 57.89
CA ARG A 6 39.84 78.17 58.21
C ARG A 6 39.85 76.77 58.82
N THR A 7 38.85 76.41 59.62
CA THR A 7 38.69 75.05 60.16
C THR A 7 38.27 74.05 59.08
N PHE A 8 37.30 74.40 58.22
CA PHE A 8 36.84 73.51 57.13
C PHE A 8 37.96 73.14 56.14
N ARG A 9 38.84 74.09 55.81
CA ARG A 9 39.95 73.88 54.87
C ARG A 9 41.08 73.03 55.48
N ARG A 10 41.26 73.08 56.80
CA ARG A 10 42.26 72.29 57.53
C ARG A 10 41.80 70.87 57.80
N ASP A 11 40.49 70.66 57.97
CA ASP A 11 39.90 69.34 58.14
C ASP A 11 39.75 68.59 56.80
N PHE A 12 39.49 69.30 55.69
CA PHE A 12 39.49 68.72 54.33
C PHE A 12 40.86 68.21 53.88
N TRP A 13 41.95 68.89 54.25
CA TRP A 13 43.33 68.46 53.96
C TRP A 13 43.84 67.35 54.90
N ARG A 14 43.12 67.06 56.00
CA ARG A 14 43.43 65.98 56.95
C ARG A 14 42.52 64.76 56.81
N ASP A 15 41.49 64.83 55.97
CA ASP A 15 40.55 63.72 55.82
C ASP A 15 41.14 62.59 54.95
N ARG A 16 41.58 61.51 55.60
CA ARG A 16 42.10 60.30 54.96
C ARG A 16 41.00 59.41 54.36
N ARG A 17 39.71 59.80 54.45
CA ARG A 17 38.59 59.04 53.86
C ARG A 17 38.50 59.15 52.33
N GLY A 18 39.26 60.06 51.69
CA GLY A 18 39.33 60.18 50.23
C GLY A 18 39.93 58.97 49.49
N ASN A 19 40.55 58.03 50.21
CA ASN A 19 41.09 56.81 49.62
C ASN A 19 39.99 55.89 49.05
N TYR A 20 38.80 55.89 49.65
CA TYR A 20 37.65 55.14 49.13
C TYR A 20 37.12 55.74 47.82
N ALA A 21 37.07 57.07 47.69
CA ALA A 21 36.64 57.71 46.46
C ALA A 21 37.60 57.43 45.30
N LEU A 22 38.92 57.48 45.56
CA LEU A 22 39.95 57.15 44.58
C LEU A 22 39.90 55.67 44.17
N MET A 23 39.77 54.73 45.11
CA MET A 23 39.63 53.31 44.79
C MET A 23 38.31 53.01 44.05
N THR A 24 37.21 53.66 44.41
CA THR A 24 35.93 53.51 43.70
C THR A 24 36.00 54.01 42.26
N VAL A 25 36.64 55.16 42.01
CA VAL A 25 36.83 55.68 40.64
C VAL A 25 37.68 54.73 39.81
N VAL A 26 38.78 54.21 40.37
CA VAL A 26 39.65 53.24 39.67
C VAL A 26 38.92 51.92 39.42
N ALA A 27 38.09 51.45 40.34
CA ALA A 27 37.28 50.23 40.18
C ALA A 27 36.06 50.41 39.25
N MET A 28 35.55 51.63 39.10
CA MET A 28 34.40 51.93 38.23
C MET A 28 34.76 51.79 36.75
N VAL A 29 36.00 52.08 36.36
CA VAL A 29 36.48 51.94 34.98
C VAL A 29 36.36 50.51 34.45
N PRO A 30 36.93 49.46 35.10
CA PRO A 30 36.77 48.08 34.64
C PRO A 30 35.32 47.57 34.77
N LEU A 31 34.54 48.03 35.75
CA LEU A 31 33.12 47.67 35.86
C LEU A 31 32.28 48.22 34.70
N MET A 32 32.47 49.50 34.34
CA MET A 32 31.82 50.09 33.17
C MET A 32 32.29 49.46 31.87
N GLY A 33 33.58 49.10 31.77
CA GLY A 33 34.11 48.33 30.64
C GLY A 33 33.43 46.96 30.51
N GLY A 34 33.17 46.28 31.63
CA GLY A 34 32.42 45.03 31.67
C GLY A 34 30.98 45.18 31.16
N VAL A 35 30.27 46.23 31.61
CA VAL A 35 28.90 46.52 31.16
C VAL A 35 28.87 46.88 29.67
N ALA A 36 29.81 47.70 29.20
CA ALA A 36 29.93 48.08 27.80
C ALA A 36 30.12 46.85 26.89
N MET A 37 31.02 45.93 27.25
CA MET A 37 31.20 44.66 26.53
C MET A 37 29.94 43.80 26.56
N ALA A 38 29.22 43.76 27.69
CA ALA A 38 27.99 42.99 27.80
C ALA A 38 26.88 43.54 26.89
N VAL A 39 26.75 44.87 26.77
CA VAL A 39 25.77 45.51 25.88
C VAL A 39 26.10 45.23 24.41
N ASP A 40 27.35 45.44 24.00
CA ASP A 40 27.76 45.15 22.61
C ASP A 40 27.60 43.65 22.27
N TYR A 41 27.96 42.76 23.20
CA TYR A 41 27.76 41.32 23.01
C TYR A 41 26.28 40.94 22.88
N THR A 42 25.42 41.54 23.71
CA THR A 42 23.97 41.29 23.66
C THR A 42 23.37 41.81 22.34
N GLY A 43 23.83 42.96 21.87
CA GLY A 43 23.44 43.53 20.57
C GLY A 43 23.81 42.62 19.40
N VAL A 44 25.08 42.17 19.35
CA VAL A 44 25.57 41.20 18.37
C VAL A 44 24.70 39.95 18.33
N VAL A 45 24.45 39.33 19.49
CA VAL A 45 23.69 38.09 19.57
C VAL A 45 22.24 38.30 19.12
N SER A 46 21.64 39.43 19.50
CA SER A 46 20.25 39.75 19.15
C SER A 46 20.06 39.99 17.66
N GLU A 47 20.92 40.80 17.02
CA GLU A 47 20.85 41.02 15.57
C GLU A 47 21.18 39.77 14.77
N LYS A 48 22.19 39.00 15.19
CA LYS A 48 22.51 37.71 14.59
C LYS A 48 21.31 36.77 14.60
N GLN A 49 20.61 36.64 15.73
CA GLN A 49 19.45 35.77 15.83
C GLN A 49 18.30 36.23 14.93
N ARG A 50 18.07 37.54 14.82
CA ARG A 50 17.06 38.10 13.90
C ARG A 50 17.40 37.81 12.44
N VAL A 51 18.64 38.01 12.04
CA VAL A 51 19.11 37.68 10.68
C VAL A 51 18.97 36.19 10.39
N VAL A 52 19.30 35.31 11.33
CA VAL A 52 19.11 33.86 11.19
C VAL A 52 17.63 33.52 10.98
N ASN A 53 16.73 34.05 11.82
CA ASN A 53 15.30 33.80 11.69
C ASN A 53 14.73 34.30 10.34
N ALA A 54 15.16 35.49 9.90
CA ALA A 54 14.78 36.04 8.60
C ALA A 54 15.32 35.20 7.44
N LEU A 55 16.56 34.71 7.57
CA LEU A 55 17.22 33.85 6.59
C LEU A 55 16.50 32.51 6.45
N ASP A 56 16.14 31.87 7.55
CA ASP A 56 15.43 30.59 7.55
C ASP A 56 14.04 30.71 6.93
N ALA A 57 13.30 31.77 7.29
CA ALA A 57 11.98 32.04 6.71
C ALA A 57 12.07 32.30 5.20
N ALA A 58 13.05 33.10 4.76
CA ALA A 58 13.28 33.37 3.34
C ALA A 58 13.72 32.12 2.55
N ASN A 59 14.57 31.29 3.14
CA ASN A 59 15.05 30.06 2.53
C ASN A 59 13.90 29.07 2.30
N PHE A 60 13.04 28.87 3.30
CA PHE A 60 11.87 28.01 3.18
C PHE A 60 10.87 28.54 2.14
N ALA A 61 10.58 29.85 2.17
CA ALA A 61 9.67 30.46 1.20
C ALA A 61 10.20 30.33 -0.24
N THR A 62 11.50 30.50 -0.44
CA THR A 62 12.15 30.37 -1.75
C THR A 62 12.15 28.92 -2.23
N ALA A 63 12.42 27.97 -1.33
CA ALA A 63 12.35 26.54 -1.65
C ALA A 63 10.93 26.12 -2.08
N ARG A 64 9.89 26.62 -1.41
CA ARG A 64 8.49 26.39 -1.83
C ARG A 64 8.21 27.01 -3.20
N ARG A 65 8.64 28.24 -3.42
CA ARG A 65 8.43 28.95 -4.70
C ARG A 65 9.15 28.28 -5.87
N LEU A 66 10.28 27.62 -5.59
CA LEU A 66 11.02 26.80 -6.56
C LEU A 66 10.23 25.55 -6.96
N VAL A 67 9.56 24.89 -5.99
CA VAL A 67 8.66 23.75 -6.27
C VAL A 67 7.43 24.16 -7.09
N GLU A 68 6.97 25.40 -6.95
CA GLU A 68 5.87 25.97 -7.75
C GLU A 68 6.28 26.31 -9.21
N GLY A 69 7.55 26.12 -9.58
CA GLY A 69 8.04 26.30 -10.95
C GLY A 69 8.45 27.74 -11.32
N ALA A 70 8.74 28.59 -10.34
CA ALA A 70 9.29 29.92 -10.59
C ALA A 70 10.69 29.84 -11.23
N THR A 71 11.05 30.83 -12.05
CA THR A 71 12.37 30.89 -12.68
C THR A 71 13.46 31.30 -11.69
N ASP A 72 14.72 30.96 -11.99
CA ASP A 72 15.87 31.29 -11.14
C ASP A 72 15.94 32.79 -10.77
N ASP A 73 15.63 33.68 -11.71
CA ASP A 73 15.62 35.13 -11.47
C ASP A 73 14.47 35.54 -10.53
N GLN A 74 13.29 34.96 -10.71
CA GLN A 74 12.14 35.20 -9.82
C GLN A 74 12.43 34.72 -8.40
N LEU A 75 13.13 33.59 -8.26
CA LEU A 75 13.50 33.02 -6.96
C LEU A 75 14.54 33.88 -6.24
N ARG A 76 15.54 34.39 -6.94
CA ARG A 76 16.55 35.30 -6.35
C ARG A 76 15.92 36.61 -5.89
N ALA A 77 15.03 37.18 -6.69
CA ALA A 77 14.29 38.39 -6.32
C ALA A 77 13.39 38.13 -5.10
N TYR A 78 12.60 37.05 -5.14
CA TYR A 78 11.70 36.67 -4.05
C TYR A 78 12.46 36.39 -2.74
N ALA A 79 13.58 35.67 -2.80
CA ALA A 79 14.44 35.42 -1.64
C ALA A 79 14.92 36.72 -0.98
N LEU A 80 15.36 37.68 -1.79
CA LEU A 80 15.85 38.97 -1.33
C LEU A 80 14.73 39.80 -0.69
N ASP A 81 13.58 39.90 -1.35
CA ASP A 81 12.44 40.66 -0.86
C ASP A 81 11.89 40.07 0.44
N PHE A 82 11.75 38.74 0.49
CA PHE A 82 11.28 38.03 1.68
C PHE A 82 12.27 38.18 2.84
N PHE A 83 13.58 38.04 2.58
CA PHE A 83 14.61 38.24 3.60
C PHE A 83 14.56 39.66 4.17
N LYS A 84 14.54 40.69 3.32
CA LYS A 84 14.48 42.10 3.75
C LYS A 84 13.20 42.42 4.53
N ALA A 85 12.06 41.87 4.13
CA ALA A 85 10.80 42.06 4.84
C ALA A 85 10.81 41.47 6.26
N ASN A 86 11.67 40.49 6.55
CA ASN A 86 11.73 39.79 7.84
C ASN A 86 12.90 40.23 8.74
N LEU A 87 13.71 41.21 8.33
CA LEU A 87 14.84 41.72 9.12
C LEU A 87 14.43 42.52 10.37
N ASN A 88 13.16 42.94 10.47
CA ASN A 88 12.63 43.81 11.54
C ASN A 88 13.47 45.10 11.66
N ASP A 89 14.11 45.33 12.82
CA ASP A 89 14.86 46.54 13.14
C ASP A 89 16.31 46.54 12.61
N VAL A 90 16.75 45.45 11.95
CA VAL A 90 18.09 45.38 11.34
C VAL A 90 18.07 46.12 10.01
N ASP A 91 18.97 47.08 9.82
CA ASP A 91 19.06 47.85 8.58
C ASP A 91 19.44 46.92 7.40
N PRO A 92 18.60 46.82 6.34
CA PRO A 92 18.92 46.04 5.16
C PRO A 92 20.26 46.41 4.51
N ALA A 93 20.73 47.66 4.65
CA ALA A 93 22.00 48.13 4.10
C ALA A 93 23.22 47.47 4.77
N ASP A 94 23.07 46.98 6.00
CA ASP A 94 24.12 46.28 6.76
C ASP A 94 24.10 44.77 6.51
N THR A 95 23.27 44.30 5.57
CA THR A 95 23.14 42.89 5.20
C THR A 95 23.37 42.64 3.71
N THR A 96 23.95 41.50 3.37
CA THR A 96 24.02 41.01 1.98
C THR A 96 23.54 39.57 1.92
N LEU A 97 22.76 39.22 0.90
CA LEU A 97 22.20 37.86 0.71
C LEU A 97 22.80 37.22 -0.53
N SER A 98 23.31 36.00 -0.38
CA SER A 98 23.74 35.12 -1.47
C SER A 98 22.78 33.94 -1.57
N VAL A 99 22.25 33.69 -2.77
CA VAL A 99 21.30 32.61 -3.05
C VAL A 99 21.97 31.61 -3.98
N THR A 100 22.07 30.35 -3.54
CA THR A 100 22.52 29.23 -4.35
C THR A 100 21.33 28.31 -4.62
N LEU A 101 20.94 28.21 -5.88
CA LEU A 101 19.88 27.32 -6.36
C LEU A 101 20.46 25.97 -6.79
N PRO A 102 19.69 24.87 -6.74
CA PRO A 102 20.17 23.54 -7.08
C PRO A 102 20.51 23.39 -8.57
N SER A 103 21.65 22.75 -8.86
CA SER A 103 22.08 22.37 -10.21
C SER A 103 22.15 20.85 -10.36
N SER A 104 21.95 20.37 -11.59
CA SER A 104 21.81 18.95 -11.97
C SER A 104 23.05 18.08 -11.76
N THR A 105 24.15 18.60 -11.23
CA THR A 105 25.46 17.91 -11.19
C THR A 105 25.81 17.28 -9.84
N THR A 106 25.02 17.54 -8.78
CA THR A 106 25.29 16.98 -7.45
C THR A 106 23.97 16.54 -6.83
N GLY A 107 23.73 15.22 -6.82
CA GLY A 107 22.50 14.62 -6.31
C GLY A 107 22.07 15.18 -4.95
N GLY A 108 20.91 15.82 -4.94
CA GLY A 108 20.26 16.40 -3.76
C GLY A 108 20.01 17.90 -3.94
N GLY A 109 18.77 18.28 -4.28
CA GLY A 109 18.37 19.66 -4.50
C GLY A 109 18.40 20.49 -3.21
N ILE A 110 19.55 21.07 -2.88
CA ILE A 110 19.72 21.97 -1.73
C ILE A 110 19.57 23.41 -2.21
N VAL A 111 18.60 24.13 -1.62
CA VAL A 111 18.54 25.58 -1.68
C VAL A 111 19.38 26.10 -0.51
N LYS A 112 20.40 26.90 -0.80
CA LYS A 112 21.29 27.47 0.22
C LYS A 112 21.23 28.99 0.13
N LEU A 113 20.79 29.63 1.21
CA LEU A 113 20.85 31.08 1.38
C LEU A 113 21.92 31.40 2.42
N CYS A 114 22.82 32.32 2.12
CA CYS A 114 23.79 32.84 3.08
C CYS A 114 23.63 34.34 3.21
N ALA A 115 23.47 34.83 4.43
CA ALA A 115 23.49 36.25 4.74
C ALA A 115 24.81 36.63 5.43
N SER A 116 25.36 37.79 5.05
CA SER A 116 26.44 38.45 5.78
C SER A 116 25.88 39.67 6.47
N LEU A 117 26.04 39.77 7.80
CA LEU A 117 25.66 40.90 8.64
C LEU A 117 26.92 41.67 9.04
N VAL A 118 26.91 43.00 8.89
CA VAL A 118 27.95 43.91 9.38
C VAL A 118 27.43 44.61 10.63
N TYR A 119 27.80 44.13 11.81
CA TYR A 119 27.42 44.75 13.09
C TYR A 119 28.35 45.91 13.45
N LYS A 120 27.77 47.02 13.89
CA LYS A 120 28.47 48.23 14.34
C LYS A 120 28.37 48.34 15.87
N PRO A 121 29.40 47.95 16.64
CA PRO A 121 29.33 48.00 18.10
C PRO A 121 29.27 49.43 18.62
N TYR A 122 28.49 49.66 19.68
CA TYR A 122 28.28 51.00 20.24
C TYR A 122 29.46 51.45 21.10
N PHE A 123 30.06 50.55 21.89
CA PHE A 123 31.08 50.91 22.87
C PHE A 123 32.49 50.42 22.51
N LEU A 124 32.63 49.41 21.65
CA LEU A 124 33.93 48.91 21.19
C LEU A 124 34.85 49.98 20.61
N PRO A 125 34.38 50.95 19.78
CA PRO A 125 35.25 52.00 19.26
C PRO A 125 35.81 52.92 20.35
N ALA A 126 34.97 53.28 21.33
CA ALA A 126 35.39 54.08 22.47
C ALA A 126 36.39 53.32 23.36
N ALA A 127 36.15 52.03 23.60
CA ALA A 127 37.06 51.18 24.36
C ALA A 127 38.41 50.98 23.65
N ALA A 128 38.41 50.80 22.33
CA ALA A 128 39.62 50.69 21.52
C ALA A 128 40.44 52.00 21.56
N MET A 129 39.78 53.16 21.46
CA MET A 129 40.42 54.47 21.53
C MET A 129 41.11 54.70 22.88
N LEU A 130 40.50 54.24 23.98
CA LEU A 130 41.06 54.32 25.35
C LEU A 130 42.38 53.57 25.53
N ILE A 131 42.63 52.54 24.71
CA ILE A 131 43.87 51.75 24.73
C ILE A 131 44.79 52.08 23.54
N GLY A 132 44.53 53.18 22.82
CA GLY A 132 45.34 53.64 21.69
C GLY A 132 45.21 52.77 20.43
N ARG A 133 44.09 52.09 20.26
CA ARG A 133 43.79 51.24 19.09
C ARG A 133 42.57 51.75 18.32
N THR A 134 42.45 51.32 17.06
CA THR A 134 41.25 51.49 16.24
C THR A 134 40.43 50.20 16.24
N SER A 135 39.10 50.30 16.21
CA SER A 135 38.20 49.15 16.07
C SER A 135 37.62 49.06 14.66
N GLU A 136 37.22 47.87 14.24
CA GLU A 136 36.47 47.63 13.00
C GLU A 136 35.08 47.08 13.30
N ASN A 137 34.18 47.17 12.31
CA ASN A 137 32.88 46.52 12.38
C ASN A 137 33.05 45.00 12.39
N VAL A 138 32.08 44.29 12.99
CA VAL A 138 32.14 42.84 13.11
C VAL A 138 31.24 42.20 12.05
N THR A 139 31.84 41.45 11.14
CA THR A 139 31.10 40.75 10.07
C THR A 139 30.80 39.32 10.47
N TYR A 140 29.53 38.91 10.36
CA TYR A 140 29.09 37.53 10.58
C TYR A 140 28.47 36.97 9.31
N SER A 141 28.87 35.76 8.94
CA SER A 141 28.20 35.00 7.88
C SER A 141 27.36 33.88 8.51
N VAL A 142 26.11 33.81 8.13
CA VAL A 142 25.18 32.74 8.51
C VAL A 142 24.57 32.15 7.25
N CYS A 143 24.40 30.83 7.22
CA CYS A 143 23.81 30.13 6.09
C CYS A 143 22.65 29.26 6.58
N SER A 144 21.57 29.27 5.81
CA SER A 144 20.45 28.34 5.93
C SER A 144 20.47 27.41 4.72
N GLN A 145 20.11 26.14 4.93
CA GLN A 145 20.02 25.13 3.87
C GLN A 145 18.70 24.40 3.98
N VAL A 146 17.95 24.36 2.88
CA VAL A 146 16.69 23.63 2.76
C VAL A 146 16.89 22.54 1.73
N ARG A 147 16.63 21.29 2.10
CA ARG A 147 16.74 20.16 1.18
C ARG A 147 15.37 19.87 0.60
N LEU A 148 15.24 19.99 -0.71
CA LEU A 148 14.05 19.53 -1.41
C LEU A 148 13.98 18.01 -1.31
N LYS A 149 12.85 17.51 -0.78
CA LYS A 149 12.52 16.10 -0.86
C LYS A 149 11.94 15.86 -2.25
N ASN A 150 12.72 15.17 -3.06
CA ASN A 150 12.59 15.29 -4.50
C ASN A 150 11.69 14.24 -5.13
N THR A 151 11.40 13.15 -4.43
CA THR A 151 10.68 12.01 -5.00
C THR A 151 9.51 11.60 -4.11
N LEU A 152 8.41 11.27 -4.77
CA LEU A 152 7.18 10.84 -4.15
C LEU A 152 6.72 9.54 -4.82
N GLU A 153 6.51 8.51 -4.02
CA GLU A 153 5.99 7.21 -4.46
C GLU A 153 4.63 6.99 -3.84
N VAL A 154 3.58 6.97 -4.67
CA VAL A 154 2.19 6.87 -4.23
C VAL A 154 1.57 5.56 -4.68
N ALA A 155 1.02 4.78 -3.76
CA ALA A 155 0.10 3.69 -4.08
C ALA A 155 -1.35 4.15 -3.90
N MET A 156 -2.13 4.09 -4.98
CA MET A 156 -3.57 4.24 -4.92
C MET A 156 -4.21 2.87 -4.74
N VAL A 157 -4.65 2.60 -3.52
CA VAL A 157 -5.35 1.37 -3.13
C VAL A 157 -6.85 1.65 -3.21
N LEU A 158 -7.46 1.20 -4.30
CA LEU A 158 -8.81 1.61 -4.69
C LEU A 158 -9.77 0.43 -4.68
N ASP A 159 -10.90 0.62 -4.00
CA ASP A 159 -11.94 -0.40 -3.82
C ASP A 159 -12.71 -0.69 -5.11
N ASN A 160 -12.78 -1.98 -5.46
CA ASN A 160 -13.53 -2.55 -6.57
C ASN A 160 -14.65 -3.48 -6.08
N SER A 161 -15.06 -3.43 -4.81
CA SER A 161 -16.15 -4.25 -4.29
C SER A 161 -17.49 -3.96 -4.98
N GLY A 162 -18.44 -4.88 -4.86
CA GLY A 162 -19.75 -4.77 -5.50
C GLY A 162 -20.55 -3.53 -5.06
N SER A 163 -20.35 -3.03 -3.83
CA SER A 163 -21.00 -1.80 -3.33
C SER A 163 -20.63 -0.54 -4.12
N MET A 164 -19.45 -0.54 -4.76
CA MET A 164 -19.00 0.56 -5.62
C MET A 164 -19.84 0.73 -6.89
N SER A 165 -20.74 -0.22 -7.18
CA SER A 165 -21.75 -0.10 -8.24
C SER A 165 -22.95 0.76 -7.86
N ASN A 166 -23.12 1.08 -6.57
CA ASN A 166 -24.18 1.95 -6.06
C ASN A 166 -24.01 3.40 -6.50
N THR A 167 -25.11 4.14 -6.57
CA THR A 167 -25.10 5.57 -6.85
C THR A 167 -24.60 6.36 -5.65
N GLY A 168 -23.64 7.26 -5.88
CA GLY A 168 -23.05 8.09 -4.84
C GLY A 168 -23.95 9.24 -4.39
N THR A 169 -23.82 9.61 -3.11
CA THR A 169 -24.69 10.60 -2.49
C THR A 169 -24.43 11.98 -3.07
N GLY A 170 -25.49 12.63 -3.57
CA GLY A 170 -25.44 14.01 -4.05
C GLY A 170 -24.84 14.21 -5.45
N ALA A 171 -24.35 13.15 -6.11
CA ALA A 171 -23.71 13.25 -7.44
C ALA A 171 -24.48 12.58 -8.58
N GLY A 172 -25.39 11.64 -8.29
CA GLY A 172 -26.20 10.95 -9.31
C GLY A 172 -25.42 10.00 -10.24
N GLN A 173 -24.16 9.73 -9.94
CA GLN A 173 -23.27 8.80 -10.66
C GLN A 173 -22.90 7.61 -9.77
N LYS A 174 -22.43 6.51 -10.36
CA LYS A 174 -21.94 5.37 -9.56
C LYS A 174 -20.68 5.76 -8.79
N ARG A 175 -20.52 5.22 -7.57
CA ARG A 175 -19.34 5.45 -6.71
C ARG A 175 -18.03 5.15 -7.43
N ILE A 176 -17.96 4.05 -8.20
CA ILE A 176 -16.77 3.69 -8.97
C ILE A 176 -16.41 4.74 -10.03
N ASP A 177 -17.40 5.38 -10.67
CA ASP A 177 -17.14 6.38 -11.71
C ASP A 177 -16.65 7.70 -11.10
N LEU A 178 -17.17 8.06 -9.93
CA LEU A 178 -16.70 9.21 -9.14
C LEU A 178 -15.27 8.99 -8.65
N LEU A 179 -14.98 7.78 -8.15
CA LEU A 179 -13.64 7.37 -7.74
C LEU A 179 -12.63 7.50 -8.88
N LYS A 180 -12.95 6.93 -10.05
CA LYS A 180 -12.08 7.01 -11.24
C LYS A 180 -11.79 8.45 -11.64
N GLN A 181 -12.80 9.32 -11.61
CA GLN A 181 -12.64 10.74 -11.93
C GLN A 181 -11.71 11.44 -10.94
N ALA A 182 -11.94 11.27 -9.64
CA ALA A 182 -11.14 11.90 -8.59
C ALA A 182 -9.68 11.40 -8.59
N ALA A 183 -9.48 10.08 -8.76
CA ALA A 183 -8.15 9.48 -8.86
C ALA A 183 -7.37 10.03 -10.06
N LYS A 184 -7.99 10.13 -11.23
CA LYS A 184 -7.36 10.74 -12.42
C LYS A 184 -6.99 12.21 -12.19
N GLN A 185 -7.84 12.99 -11.52
CA GLN A 185 -7.54 14.38 -11.19
C GLN A 185 -6.33 14.52 -10.25
N LEU A 186 -6.20 13.65 -9.25
CA LEU A 186 -5.03 13.62 -8.37
C LEU A 186 -3.75 13.30 -9.15
N VAL A 187 -3.79 12.27 -10.01
CA VAL A 187 -2.65 11.90 -10.86
C VAL A 187 -2.27 13.06 -11.78
N ASP A 188 -3.24 13.69 -12.44
CA ASP A 188 -3.00 14.84 -13.33
C ASP A 188 -2.35 16.01 -12.57
N THR A 189 -2.85 16.32 -11.37
CA THR A 189 -2.33 17.42 -10.53
C THR A 189 -0.88 17.20 -10.14
N LEU A 190 -0.54 16.00 -9.67
CA LEU A 190 0.83 15.68 -9.26
C LEU A 190 1.77 15.48 -10.46
N ALA A 191 1.27 14.98 -11.59
CA ALA A 191 2.05 14.87 -12.83
C ALA A 191 2.49 16.25 -13.36
N LEU A 192 1.62 17.26 -13.31
CA LEU A 192 1.98 18.63 -13.68
C LEU A 192 3.12 19.18 -12.81
N GLN A 193 3.05 18.95 -11.50
CA GLN A 193 4.14 19.35 -10.59
C GLN A 193 5.42 18.55 -10.82
N ALA A 194 5.29 17.27 -11.16
CA ALA A 194 6.42 16.40 -11.47
C ALA A 194 7.17 16.83 -12.74
N ALA A 195 6.43 17.22 -13.78
CA ALA A 195 6.98 17.65 -15.07
C ALA A 195 7.85 18.93 -14.99
N MET A 196 7.63 19.76 -13.96
CA MET A 196 8.47 20.94 -13.69
C MET A 196 9.86 20.57 -13.15
N ILE A 197 10.05 19.33 -12.67
CA ILE A 197 11.24 18.89 -11.96
C ILE A 197 12.09 18.02 -12.89
N LYS A 198 12.90 18.70 -13.71
CA LYS A 198 13.73 18.05 -14.75
C LYS A 198 15.05 17.45 -14.24
N GLN A 199 15.45 17.79 -13.01
CA GLN A 199 16.75 17.41 -12.45
C GLN A 199 16.74 16.07 -11.69
N ILE A 200 15.57 15.44 -11.51
CA ILE A 200 15.41 14.20 -10.75
C ILE A 200 14.76 13.15 -11.64
N ASP A 201 15.36 11.97 -11.68
CA ASP A 201 14.75 10.81 -12.35
C ASP A 201 13.51 10.37 -11.58
N LYS A 202 12.39 10.18 -12.27
CA LYS A 202 11.09 9.74 -11.73
C LYS A 202 10.69 10.51 -10.45
N PRO A 203 10.43 11.83 -10.55
CA PRO A 203 10.14 12.66 -9.39
C PRO A 203 8.79 12.34 -8.73
N VAL A 204 7.84 11.77 -9.49
CA VAL A 204 6.58 11.25 -8.94
C VAL A 204 6.24 9.94 -9.63
N GLN A 205 6.04 8.89 -8.84
CA GLN A 205 5.61 7.58 -9.32
C GLN A 205 4.27 7.21 -8.68
N PHE A 206 3.36 6.67 -9.48
CA PHE A 206 2.10 6.11 -9.01
C PHE A 206 2.07 4.60 -9.27
N SER A 207 1.58 3.86 -8.29
CA SER A 207 1.07 2.50 -8.48
C SER A 207 -0.44 2.49 -8.25
N LEU A 208 -1.13 1.58 -8.92
CA LEU A 208 -2.56 1.36 -8.75
C LEU A 208 -2.76 -0.06 -8.24
N VAL A 209 -3.47 -0.19 -7.13
CA VAL A 209 -3.83 -1.47 -6.50
C VAL A 209 -5.36 -1.55 -6.42
N PRO A 210 -6.02 -2.11 -7.45
CA PRO A 210 -7.44 -2.42 -7.39
C PRO A 210 -7.64 -3.64 -6.48
N PHE A 211 -8.47 -3.49 -5.44
CA PHE A 211 -8.74 -4.58 -4.49
C PHE A 211 -10.23 -4.88 -4.36
N ALA A 212 -10.56 -6.14 -4.10
CA ALA A 212 -11.90 -6.58 -3.73
C ALA A 212 -11.75 -7.67 -2.66
N ALA A 213 -12.31 -8.87 -2.87
CA ALA A 213 -12.11 -10.02 -2.00
C ALA A 213 -10.64 -10.50 -2.00
N SER A 214 -9.95 -10.27 -3.12
CA SER A 214 -8.56 -10.63 -3.40
C SER A 214 -7.90 -9.54 -4.23
N VAL A 215 -6.58 -9.65 -4.43
CA VAL A 215 -5.79 -8.72 -5.24
C VAL A 215 -5.12 -9.48 -6.39
N ASN A 216 -5.18 -8.89 -7.59
CA ASN A 216 -4.62 -9.45 -8.81
C ASN A 216 -3.21 -8.90 -9.04
N VAL A 217 -2.18 -9.76 -8.98
CA VAL A 217 -0.79 -9.40 -9.24
C VAL A 217 -0.39 -9.53 -10.71
N GLY A 218 -1.31 -9.99 -11.56
CA GLY A 218 -1.10 -10.20 -13.00
C GLY A 218 -0.70 -11.63 -13.34
N ALA A 219 -1.42 -12.21 -14.32
CA ALA A 219 -1.24 -13.60 -14.76
C ALA A 219 0.16 -13.89 -15.34
N SER A 220 0.88 -12.86 -15.82
CA SER A 220 2.25 -12.99 -16.36
C SER A 220 3.31 -13.25 -15.29
N ASN A 221 2.95 -13.21 -14.00
CA ASN A 221 3.86 -13.49 -12.89
C ASN A 221 3.85 -14.97 -12.47
N ASP A 222 3.27 -15.87 -13.25
CA ASP A 222 3.12 -17.30 -12.93
C ASP A 222 4.46 -18.05 -12.69
N ASN A 223 5.58 -17.48 -13.16
CA ASN A 223 6.92 -17.99 -12.92
C ASN A 223 7.81 -17.02 -12.12
N ALA A 224 7.23 -16.05 -11.42
CA ALA A 224 7.98 -15.10 -10.60
C ALA A 224 8.60 -15.79 -9.37
N SER A 225 9.81 -15.36 -9.00
CA SER A 225 10.61 -15.89 -7.87
C SER A 225 9.90 -15.86 -6.52
N TRP A 226 8.98 -14.91 -6.33
CA TRP A 226 8.22 -14.72 -5.10
C TRP A 226 6.89 -15.48 -5.06
N ILE A 227 6.52 -16.18 -6.14
CA ILE A 227 5.35 -17.07 -6.18
C ILE A 227 5.76 -18.51 -5.85
N ASP A 228 4.96 -19.19 -5.02
CA ASP A 228 5.14 -20.61 -4.75
C ASP A 228 4.66 -21.47 -5.93
N ALA A 229 5.54 -21.67 -6.91
CA ALA A 229 5.29 -22.56 -8.04
C ALA A 229 5.41 -24.06 -7.68
N TYR A 230 6.04 -24.38 -6.54
CA TYR A 230 6.44 -25.74 -6.16
C TYR A 230 5.49 -26.39 -5.15
N GLY A 231 4.67 -25.60 -4.49
CA GLY A 231 3.75 -26.05 -3.45
C GLY A 231 4.39 -26.35 -2.11
N LEU A 232 5.43 -25.58 -1.77
CA LEU A 232 6.16 -25.67 -0.51
C LEU A 232 5.53 -24.86 0.62
N SER A 233 4.81 -23.79 0.29
CA SER A 233 4.13 -22.95 1.26
C SER A 233 3.11 -23.77 2.05
N PRO A 234 2.99 -23.59 3.38
CA PRO A 234 2.01 -24.32 4.19
C PRO A 234 0.56 -24.12 3.72
N ILE A 235 0.27 -22.99 3.06
CA ILE A 235 -1.08 -22.67 2.58
C ILE A 235 -1.34 -23.18 1.15
N HIS A 236 -0.31 -23.59 0.41
CA HIS A 236 -0.47 -23.97 -1.00
C HIS A 236 -1.39 -25.17 -1.19
N ASN A 237 -1.26 -26.12 -0.27
CA ASN A 237 -2.06 -27.34 -0.23
C ASN A 237 -3.25 -27.22 0.72
N GLU A 238 -3.45 -26.05 1.34
CA GLU A 238 -4.66 -25.76 2.11
C GLU A 238 -5.88 -25.89 1.18
N ASN A 239 -6.92 -26.57 1.66
CA ASN A 239 -8.14 -26.91 0.91
C ASN A 239 -8.01 -28.03 -0.14
N PHE A 240 -6.83 -28.66 -0.29
CA PHE A 240 -6.64 -29.81 -1.21
C PHE A 240 -6.31 -31.10 -0.45
N ALA A 241 -7.12 -32.13 -0.65
CA ALA A 241 -6.90 -33.45 -0.07
C ALA A 241 -6.21 -34.37 -1.09
N TRP A 242 -4.94 -34.10 -1.42
CA TRP A 242 -4.17 -34.85 -2.43
C TRP A 242 -4.14 -36.36 -2.20
N SER A 243 -4.21 -36.81 -0.95
CA SER A 243 -4.28 -38.23 -0.59
C SER A 243 -5.52 -38.96 -1.12
N THR A 244 -6.54 -38.25 -1.60
CA THR A 244 -7.69 -38.85 -2.30
C THR A 244 -7.35 -39.33 -3.71
N LEU A 245 -6.23 -38.88 -4.30
CA LEU A 245 -5.65 -39.48 -5.50
C LEU A 245 -4.84 -40.72 -5.09
N ASN A 246 -5.50 -41.87 -5.03
CA ASN A 246 -4.91 -43.10 -4.48
C ASN A 246 -5.15 -44.35 -5.35
N ALA A 247 -5.46 -44.19 -6.64
CA ALA A 247 -5.59 -45.31 -7.57
C ALA A 247 -4.26 -46.08 -7.69
N ALA A 248 -4.33 -47.40 -7.89
CA ALA A 248 -3.17 -48.29 -7.81
C ALA A 248 -1.99 -47.88 -8.72
N ASP A 249 -2.28 -47.38 -9.91
CA ASP A 249 -1.31 -46.95 -10.92
C ASP A 249 -1.37 -45.44 -11.21
N LYS A 250 -2.21 -44.68 -10.52
CA LYS A 250 -2.37 -43.22 -10.72
C LYS A 250 -2.69 -42.51 -9.40
N TYR A 251 -1.66 -42.26 -8.60
CA TYR A 251 -1.80 -41.69 -7.25
C TYR A 251 -0.91 -40.46 -7.02
N ALA A 252 -1.16 -39.76 -5.92
CA ALA A 252 -0.33 -38.67 -5.42
C ALA A 252 0.58 -39.16 -4.30
N GLN A 253 1.84 -38.72 -4.30
CA GLN A 253 2.79 -39.02 -3.22
C GLN A 253 3.52 -37.76 -2.79
N LYS A 254 3.64 -37.55 -1.47
CA LYS A 254 4.42 -36.44 -0.91
C LYS A 254 5.88 -36.85 -0.71
N ILE A 255 6.82 -36.12 -1.31
CA ILE A 255 8.27 -36.33 -1.21
C ILE A 255 8.92 -34.97 -0.94
N GLY A 256 9.72 -34.86 0.13
CA GLY A 256 10.42 -33.60 0.44
C GLY A 256 9.51 -32.40 0.71
N GLY A 257 8.24 -32.64 1.08
CA GLY A 257 7.25 -31.58 1.27
C GLY A 257 6.37 -31.28 0.05
N ILE A 258 6.78 -31.73 -1.15
CA ILE A 258 6.10 -31.49 -2.42
C ILE A 258 5.26 -32.71 -2.79
N TRP A 259 4.07 -32.49 -3.36
CA TRP A 259 3.24 -33.56 -3.91
C TRP A 259 3.61 -33.86 -5.36
N TYR A 260 3.68 -35.13 -5.71
CA TYR A 260 4.06 -35.61 -7.04
C TYR A 260 3.02 -36.58 -7.60
N LYS A 261 2.85 -36.55 -8.92
CA LYS A 261 2.15 -37.58 -9.70
C LYS A 261 2.98 -38.86 -9.72
N LYS A 262 2.44 -39.98 -9.25
CA LYS A 262 3.13 -41.27 -9.17
C LYS A 262 2.30 -42.41 -9.73
N GLY A 263 2.97 -43.36 -10.38
CA GLY A 263 2.36 -44.50 -11.04
C GLY A 263 2.24 -44.30 -12.55
N THR A 264 2.26 -45.42 -13.27
CA THR A 264 2.32 -45.48 -14.75
C THR A 264 1.07 -44.90 -15.43
N GLY A 265 -0.06 -44.82 -14.73
CA GLY A 265 -1.31 -44.22 -15.22
C GLY A 265 -1.25 -42.70 -15.43
N TRP A 266 -0.16 -42.05 -15.04
CA TRP A 266 0.13 -40.65 -15.41
C TRP A 266 0.82 -40.50 -16.76
N GLY A 267 1.33 -41.59 -17.36
CA GLY A 267 2.09 -41.55 -18.61
C GLY A 267 3.28 -40.57 -18.53
N GLU A 268 3.42 -39.70 -19.53
CA GLU A 268 4.48 -38.69 -19.58
C GLU A 268 4.46 -37.67 -18.44
N GLN A 269 3.37 -37.61 -17.67
CA GLN A 269 3.26 -36.71 -16.52
C GLN A 269 3.75 -37.34 -15.22
N GLU A 270 4.13 -38.61 -15.22
CA GLU A 270 4.69 -39.26 -14.03
C GLU A 270 5.92 -38.49 -13.52
N GLY A 271 5.97 -38.27 -12.21
CA GLY A 271 7.05 -37.53 -11.56
C GLY A 271 6.92 -36.00 -11.63
N GLN A 272 5.91 -35.45 -12.33
CA GLN A 272 5.62 -34.03 -12.26
C GLN A 272 4.97 -33.66 -10.91
N MET A 273 5.16 -32.40 -10.50
CA MET A 273 4.59 -31.87 -9.25
C MET A 273 3.08 -31.65 -9.37
N LEU A 274 2.37 -31.86 -8.26
CA LEU A 274 0.98 -31.52 -8.04
C LEU A 274 0.91 -30.20 -7.29
N THR A 275 0.51 -29.15 -8.02
CA THR A 275 0.45 -27.77 -7.53
C THR A 275 -0.80 -27.11 -8.07
N ARG A 276 -1.16 -25.93 -7.56
CA ARG A 276 -2.28 -25.16 -8.11
C ARG A 276 -2.08 -24.81 -9.58
N PHE A 277 -0.85 -24.48 -10.00
CA PHE A 277 -0.53 -24.30 -11.42
C PHE A 277 -0.61 -25.60 -12.22
N SER A 278 -0.23 -26.74 -11.64
CA SER A 278 -0.42 -28.03 -12.30
C SER A 278 -1.90 -28.29 -12.53
N LEU A 279 -2.80 -27.96 -11.58
CA LEU A 279 -4.24 -28.10 -11.76
C LEU A 279 -4.76 -27.30 -12.96
N TYR A 280 -4.41 -26.01 -13.08
CA TYR A 280 -4.77 -25.21 -14.27
C TYR A 280 -4.30 -25.85 -15.58
N ARG A 281 -3.09 -26.40 -15.60
CA ARG A 281 -2.53 -27.07 -16.79
C ARG A 281 -3.21 -28.40 -17.09
N ASP A 282 -3.49 -29.18 -16.07
CA ASP A 282 -3.92 -30.57 -16.18
C ASP A 282 -5.43 -30.70 -16.39
N MET A 283 -6.22 -29.73 -15.93
CA MET A 283 -7.65 -29.68 -16.18
C MET A 283 -7.96 -29.43 -17.66
N LYS A 284 -8.65 -30.38 -18.28
CA LYS A 284 -8.97 -30.36 -19.72
C LYS A 284 -10.45 -30.18 -19.99
N VAL A 285 -10.75 -29.58 -21.14
CA VAL A 285 -12.08 -29.54 -21.75
C VAL A 285 -12.00 -30.14 -23.14
N VAL A 286 -13.05 -30.85 -23.56
CA VAL A 286 -13.20 -31.34 -24.94
C VAL A 286 -13.45 -30.14 -25.85
N THR A 287 -12.58 -29.91 -26.83
CA THR A 287 -12.66 -28.81 -27.80
C THR A 287 -13.17 -29.25 -29.17
N SER A 288 -13.07 -30.54 -29.48
CA SER A 288 -13.69 -31.16 -30.66
C SER A 288 -14.17 -32.55 -30.28
N HIS A 289 -15.35 -32.94 -30.80
CA HIS A 289 -15.98 -34.23 -30.60
C HIS A 289 -16.37 -34.79 -31.96
N GLU A 290 -15.42 -35.44 -32.63
CA GLU A 290 -15.54 -35.85 -34.02
C GLU A 290 -15.96 -37.31 -34.14
N ARG A 291 -17.10 -37.55 -34.78
CA ARG A 291 -17.59 -38.90 -35.03
C ARG A 291 -16.62 -39.65 -35.96
N ILE A 292 -16.17 -40.83 -35.53
CA ILE A 292 -15.34 -41.72 -36.34
C ILE A 292 -16.20 -42.28 -37.48
N VAL A 293 -15.78 -42.04 -38.72
CA VAL A 293 -16.50 -42.51 -39.91
C VAL A 293 -16.57 -44.04 -39.91
N GLY A 294 -17.77 -44.59 -40.11
CA GLY A 294 -18.00 -46.05 -40.15
C GLY A 294 -18.20 -46.72 -38.79
N SER A 295 -18.13 -45.98 -37.68
CA SER A 295 -18.30 -46.51 -36.32
C SER A 295 -19.74 -46.78 -35.87
N LYS A 296 -20.72 -46.73 -36.79
CA LYS A 296 -22.13 -46.86 -36.45
C LYS A 296 -22.43 -48.27 -35.90
N ARG A 297 -22.97 -48.34 -34.70
CA ARG A 297 -23.46 -49.57 -34.05
C ARG A 297 -24.94 -49.41 -33.75
N VAL A 298 -25.75 -50.45 -33.97
CA VAL A 298 -27.17 -50.45 -33.57
C VAL A 298 -27.27 -51.17 -32.24
N VAL A 299 -27.70 -50.47 -31.20
CA VAL A 299 -27.91 -51.02 -29.87
C VAL A 299 -29.40 -51.17 -29.62
N CYS A 300 -29.80 -52.32 -29.09
CA CYS A 300 -31.19 -52.61 -28.80
C CYS A 300 -31.53 -52.22 -27.37
N ASP A 301 -32.48 -51.29 -27.21
CA ASP A 301 -32.92 -50.79 -25.91
C ASP A 301 -33.98 -51.69 -25.27
N LYS A 302 -34.83 -52.32 -26.11
CA LYS A 302 -35.89 -53.20 -25.64
C LYS A 302 -36.03 -54.42 -26.53
N TYR A 303 -36.08 -55.58 -25.89
CA TYR A 303 -36.33 -56.86 -26.56
C TYR A 303 -37.79 -57.30 -26.38
N ARG A 304 -38.37 -57.84 -27.45
CA ARG A 304 -39.67 -58.54 -27.41
C ARG A 304 -39.51 -59.91 -26.72
N ALA A 305 -40.64 -60.51 -26.32
CA ALA A 305 -40.67 -61.85 -25.73
C ALA A 305 -40.07 -62.96 -26.62
N ASN A 306 -39.95 -62.73 -27.94
CA ASN A 306 -39.29 -63.63 -28.88
C ASN A 306 -37.80 -63.30 -29.11
N HIS A 307 -37.17 -62.52 -28.22
CA HIS A 307 -35.78 -62.05 -28.29
C HIS A 307 -35.44 -61.20 -29.53
N THR A 308 -36.43 -60.71 -30.28
CA THR A 308 -36.19 -59.73 -31.36
C THR A 308 -36.20 -58.32 -30.80
N CYS A 309 -35.36 -57.44 -31.37
CA CYS A 309 -35.32 -56.05 -30.94
C CYS A 309 -36.62 -55.32 -31.32
N SER A 310 -37.25 -54.65 -30.36
CA SER A 310 -38.43 -53.81 -30.57
C SER A 310 -38.12 -52.33 -30.67
N ASP A 311 -37.06 -51.89 -30.00
CA ASP A 311 -36.66 -50.49 -29.88
C ASP A 311 -35.15 -50.42 -29.88
N SER A 312 -34.57 -49.54 -30.69
CA SER A 312 -33.12 -49.47 -30.89
C SER A 312 -32.67 -48.05 -31.22
N HIS A 313 -31.46 -47.71 -30.81
CA HIS A 313 -30.80 -46.49 -31.21
C HIS A 313 -29.45 -46.79 -31.90
N ASN A 314 -28.86 -45.75 -32.50
CA ASN A 314 -27.54 -45.84 -33.09
C ASN A 314 -26.51 -45.23 -32.14
N GLU A 315 -25.48 -45.99 -31.81
CA GLU A 315 -24.27 -45.51 -31.16
C GLU A 315 -23.17 -45.27 -32.20
N TYR A 316 -22.24 -44.38 -31.87
CA TYR A 316 -21.08 -44.07 -32.69
C TYR A 316 -19.84 -43.93 -31.82
N ASP A 317 -18.67 -44.23 -32.39
CA ASP A 317 -17.41 -43.89 -31.75
C ASP A 317 -17.01 -42.45 -32.10
N TYR A 318 -16.34 -41.79 -31.17
CA TYR A 318 -15.90 -40.41 -31.29
C TYR A 318 -14.41 -40.28 -30.96
N ASN A 319 -13.75 -39.34 -31.63
CA ASN A 319 -12.42 -38.89 -31.32
C ASN A 319 -12.50 -37.50 -30.68
N ASP A 320 -12.07 -37.41 -29.42
CA ASP A 320 -12.08 -36.16 -28.65
C ASP A 320 -10.73 -35.48 -28.72
N THR A 321 -10.75 -34.18 -29.03
CA THR A 321 -9.58 -33.30 -28.85
C THR A 321 -9.74 -32.51 -27.57
N TYR A 322 -8.65 -32.31 -26.84
CA TYR A 322 -8.66 -31.66 -25.53
C TYR A 322 -7.86 -30.35 -25.52
N GLY A 323 -8.42 -29.32 -24.89
CA GLY A 323 -7.79 -28.04 -24.62
C GLY A 323 -7.70 -27.73 -23.13
N PRO A 324 -6.94 -26.69 -22.73
CA PRO A 324 -6.94 -26.21 -21.35
C PRO A 324 -8.32 -25.67 -20.98
N PHE A 325 -8.79 -25.99 -19.78
CA PHE A 325 -10.09 -25.49 -19.30
C PHE A 325 -10.03 -24.03 -18.85
N ALA A 326 -9.02 -23.68 -18.05
CA ALA A 326 -8.84 -22.35 -17.49
C ALA A 326 -7.36 -22.03 -17.32
N SER A 327 -7.03 -20.74 -17.29
CA SER A 327 -5.73 -20.24 -16.86
C SER A 327 -5.87 -19.44 -15.56
N TRP A 328 -4.77 -19.33 -14.83
CA TRP A 328 -4.68 -18.49 -13.65
C TRP A 328 -4.84 -17.01 -14.05
N GLN A 329 -5.76 -16.30 -13.41
CA GLN A 329 -6.11 -14.91 -13.74
C GLN A 329 -5.24 -13.87 -13.02
N GLY A 330 -4.30 -14.31 -12.18
CA GLY A 330 -3.30 -13.44 -11.55
C GLY A 330 -3.53 -13.14 -10.07
N CYS A 331 -4.57 -13.67 -9.41
CA CYS A 331 -4.75 -13.42 -7.97
C CYS A 331 -3.97 -14.39 -7.08
N VAL A 332 -3.56 -13.91 -5.91
CA VAL A 332 -2.82 -14.69 -4.90
C VAL A 332 -3.56 -14.68 -3.57
N GLU A 333 -3.30 -15.69 -2.76
CA GLU A 333 -3.84 -15.79 -1.40
C GLU A 333 -3.03 -14.94 -0.40
N VAL A 334 -3.71 -14.52 0.67
CA VAL A 334 -3.09 -13.85 1.81
C VAL A 334 -2.10 -14.79 2.49
N ARG A 335 -0.88 -14.32 2.74
CA ARG A 335 0.13 -15.09 3.46
C ARG A 335 -0.33 -15.44 4.89
N PRO A 336 0.16 -16.52 5.51
CA PRO A 336 -0.16 -16.81 6.91
C PRO A 336 0.39 -15.72 7.86
N TYR A 337 -0.24 -15.56 9.02
CA TYR A 337 0.29 -14.69 10.07
C TYR A 337 1.69 -15.15 10.53
N PRO A 338 2.65 -14.23 10.75
CA PRO A 338 2.53 -12.77 10.75
C PRO A 338 2.80 -12.08 9.39
N TYR A 339 2.95 -12.84 8.31
CA TYR A 339 3.34 -12.32 7.00
C TYR A 339 2.21 -11.62 6.22
N ASN A 340 0.96 -11.81 6.64
CA ASN A 340 -0.18 -11.04 6.13
C ASN A 340 -0.09 -9.55 6.51
N VAL A 341 0.35 -9.24 7.73
CA VAL A 341 0.40 -7.88 8.29
C VAL A 341 1.79 -7.22 8.19
N THR A 342 2.71 -7.81 7.44
CA THR A 342 4.07 -7.30 7.25
C THR A 342 4.46 -7.29 5.78
N ASP A 343 5.50 -6.51 5.48
CA ASP A 343 6.16 -6.46 4.18
C ASP A 343 7.39 -7.37 4.10
N ALA A 344 7.34 -8.53 4.79
CA ALA A 344 8.43 -9.49 4.74
C ALA A 344 8.68 -9.94 3.29
N PRO A 345 9.94 -10.01 2.82
CA PRO A 345 10.24 -10.50 1.48
C PRO A 345 9.95 -12.00 1.35
N ALA A 346 9.57 -12.43 0.15
CA ALA A 346 9.47 -13.84 -0.18
C ALA A 346 10.87 -14.48 -0.15
N SER A 347 11.02 -15.60 0.55
CA SER A 347 12.33 -16.24 0.76
C SER A 347 12.32 -17.77 0.63
N GLY A 348 11.15 -18.36 0.34
CA GLY A 348 10.99 -19.80 0.21
C GLY A 348 11.32 -20.35 -1.18
N GLY A 349 11.95 -21.52 -1.25
CA GLY A 349 12.12 -22.19 -2.54
C GLY A 349 12.84 -23.53 -2.42
N PRO A 350 12.82 -24.37 -3.47
CA PRO A 350 13.59 -25.61 -3.48
C PRO A 350 15.05 -25.34 -3.83
N ASN A 351 15.98 -26.05 -3.18
CA ASN A 351 17.41 -26.02 -3.55
C ASN A 351 17.74 -26.88 -4.78
N ASN A 352 16.83 -26.99 -5.77
CA ASN A 352 16.90 -28.02 -6.85
C ASN A 352 17.06 -29.47 -6.34
N THR A 353 16.86 -29.71 -5.04
CA THR A 353 17.03 -30.99 -4.33
C THR A 353 15.71 -31.53 -3.78
N GLY A 354 14.59 -30.84 -4.04
CA GLY A 354 13.29 -31.17 -3.45
C GLY A 354 13.20 -30.89 -1.95
N THR A 355 14.18 -30.22 -1.34
CA THR A 355 14.15 -29.75 0.05
C THR A 355 13.99 -28.23 0.05
N GLY A 356 13.02 -27.73 0.82
CA GLY A 356 12.75 -26.29 0.95
C GLY A 356 13.88 -25.56 1.69
N VAL A 357 14.19 -24.34 1.24
CA VAL A 357 15.13 -23.40 1.82
C VAL A 357 14.44 -22.07 2.08
N GLY A 358 14.95 -21.32 3.06
CA GLY A 358 14.33 -20.10 3.56
C GLY A 358 13.01 -20.40 4.26
N ASP A 359 12.05 -19.48 4.17
CA ASP A 359 10.72 -19.65 4.78
C ASP A 359 9.61 -19.71 3.71
N PRO A 360 9.15 -20.92 3.32
CA PRO A 360 8.03 -21.08 2.41
C PRO A 360 6.73 -20.37 2.81
N ALA A 361 6.52 -20.07 4.10
CA ALA A 361 5.35 -19.32 4.55
C ALA A 361 5.36 -17.84 4.11
N THR A 362 6.52 -17.32 3.66
CA THR A 362 6.64 -15.96 3.11
C THR A 362 6.26 -15.85 1.63
N MET A 363 6.12 -16.97 0.94
CA MET A 363 5.80 -17.04 -0.50
C MET A 363 4.34 -16.68 -0.78
N PHE A 364 4.09 -16.08 -1.94
CA PHE A 364 2.73 -15.83 -2.41
C PHE A 364 2.19 -17.05 -3.14
N VAL A 365 1.03 -17.53 -2.72
CA VAL A 365 0.41 -18.72 -3.30
C VAL A 365 -0.61 -18.30 -4.35
N PRO A 366 -0.56 -18.84 -5.58
CA PRO A 366 -1.56 -18.53 -6.59
C PRO A 366 -2.94 -19.00 -6.12
N MET A 367 -3.98 -18.19 -6.30
CA MET A 367 -5.34 -18.63 -5.96
C MET A 367 -5.78 -19.78 -6.88
N PHE A 368 -6.44 -20.75 -6.27
CA PHE A 368 -7.23 -21.77 -6.95
C PHE A 368 -8.37 -22.12 -6.01
N ALA A 369 -9.57 -21.65 -6.32
CA ALA A 369 -10.76 -22.00 -5.56
C ALA A 369 -11.15 -23.46 -5.86
N PRO A 370 -11.14 -24.36 -4.87
CA PRO A 370 -11.63 -25.72 -5.09
C PRO A 370 -13.08 -25.71 -5.57
N ASP A 371 -13.41 -26.66 -6.43
CA ASP A 371 -14.79 -26.94 -6.80
C ASP A 371 -15.59 -27.45 -5.60
N GLU A 372 -16.69 -26.75 -5.31
CA GLU A 372 -17.65 -27.11 -4.27
C GLU A 372 -18.67 -28.15 -4.76
N PRO A 373 -19.34 -28.87 -3.83
CA PRO A 373 -20.11 -30.05 -4.19
C PRO A 373 -21.22 -29.78 -5.19
N GLY A 374 -21.20 -30.50 -6.31
CA GLY A 374 -22.23 -30.46 -7.33
C GLY A 374 -21.87 -31.28 -8.57
N ASN A 375 -22.91 -31.58 -9.34
CA ASN A 375 -22.82 -32.12 -10.68
C ASN A 375 -23.57 -31.15 -11.61
N HIS A 376 -22.95 -30.86 -12.75
CA HIS A 376 -23.43 -29.95 -13.79
C HIS A 376 -23.71 -30.67 -15.11
N TRP A 377 -23.17 -31.88 -15.30
CA TRP A 377 -23.41 -32.72 -16.48
C TRP A 377 -23.49 -34.21 -16.12
N TYR A 378 -23.96 -35.05 -17.05
CA TYR A 378 -23.91 -36.51 -16.93
C TYR A 378 -22.48 -37.01 -17.17
N ILE A 379 -22.00 -37.92 -16.32
CA ILE A 379 -20.63 -38.44 -16.28
C ILE A 379 -20.49 -39.70 -17.14
N THR A 380 -21.49 -40.57 -17.10
CA THR A 380 -21.44 -41.92 -17.68
C THR A 380 -22.30 -42.09 -18.92
N GLN A 381 -23.19 -41.11 -19.19
CA GLN A 381 -24.22 -41.20 -20.24
C GLN A 381 -25.13 -42.43 -20.10
N ASP A 382 -25.10 -43.08 -18.93
CA ASP A 382 -26.02 -44.14 -18.55
C ASP A 382 -27.44 -43.56 -18.49
N PRO A 383 -28.44 -44.15 -19.19
CA PRO A 383 -29.83 -43.71 -19.11
C PRO A 383 -30.39 -43.68 -17.68
N ASP A 384 -29.83 -44.49 -16.78
CA ASP A 384 -30.20 -44.57 -15.37
C ASP A 384 -29.33 -43.66 -14.49
N GLU A 385 -28.42 -42.87 -15.07
CA GLU A 385 -27.62 -41.89 -14.33
C GLU A 385 -28.54 -40.84 -13.70
N VAL A 386 -28.38 -40.64 -12.39
CA VAL A 386 -29.15 -39.65 -11.65
C VAL A 386 -28.87 -38.26 -12.23
N ALA A 387 -29.94 -37.51 -12.51
CA ALA A 387 -29.85 -36.15 -12.99
C ALA A 387 -28.87 -35.29 -12.16
N PRO A 388 -28.05 -34.42 -12.78
CA PRO A 388 -27.08 -33.59 -12.08
C PRO A 388 -27.73 -32.75 -10.95
N LYS A 389 -27.06 -32.69 -9.79
CA LYS A 389 -27.49 -31.91 -8.62
C LYS A 389 -26.36 -30.99 -8.17
N THR A 390 -26.63 -29.70 -8.01
CA THR A 390 -25.62 -28.68 -7.68
C THR A 390 -25.49 -28.37 -6.18
N TYR A 391 -26.28 -29.04 -5.32
CA TYR A 391 -26.31 -28.88 -3.84
C TYR A 391 -26.38 -27.44 -3.30
N GLY A 392 -26.73 -26.46 -4.16
CA GLY A 392 -26.80 -25.05 -3.83
C GLY A 392 -25.48 -24.40 -3.45
N ALA A 393 -24.33 -25.08 -3.66
CA ALA A 393 -23.02 -24.57 -3.27
C ALA A 393 -22.66 -23.27 -4.03
N ALA A 394 -21.90 -22.38 -3.40
CA ALA A 394 -21.63 -21.04 -3.91
C ALA A 394 -20.70 -21.04 -5.13
N ASN A 395 -19.74 -21.97 -5.16
CA ASN A 395 -18.79 -22.13 -6.26
C ASN A 395 -18.65 -23.60 -6.66
N SER A 396 -19.77 -24.24 -7.02
CA SER A 396 -19.74 -25.52 -7.74
C SER A 396 -19.65 -25.27 -9.24
N TRP A 397 -18.65 -25.84 -9.90
CA TRP A 397 -18.30 -25.57 -11.29
C TRP A 397 -17.66 -26.76 -12.02
N TRP A 398 -17.37 -27.85 -11.31
CA TRP A 398 -16.89 -29.12 -11.83
C TRP A 398 -17.83 -30.26 -11.40
N ASN A 399 -17.77 -31.39 -12.11
CA ASN A 399 -18.51 -32.57 -11.70
C ASN A 399 -17.77 -33.33 -10.60
N ASP A 400 -18.49 -33.69 -9.55
CA ASP A 400 -18.00 -34.64 -8.56
C ASP A 400 -18.26 -36.09 -8.96
N ASP A 401 -17.45 -36.99 -8.41
CA ASP A 401 -17.74 -38.43 -8.42
C ASP A 401 -19.07 -38.72 -7.70
N PRO A 402 -20.03 -39.42 -8.35
CA PRO A 402 -21.34 -39.70 -7.78
C PRO A 402 -21.30 -40.69 -6.61
N ALA A 403 -20.19 -41.40 -6.39
CA ALA A 403 -20.08 -42.46 -5.38
C ALA A 403 -20.34 -42.00 -3.94
N SER A 404 -20.14 -40.71 -3.62
CA SER A 404 -20.42 -40.14 -2.31
C SER A 404 -21.66 -39.26 -2.31
N THR A 405 -22.46 -39.34 -1.24
CA THR A 405 -23.60 -38.44 -0.99
C THR A 405 -23.25 -37.27 -0.05
N SER A 406 -22.06 -37.26 0.57
CA SER A 406 -21.59 -36.17 1.43
C SER A 406 -20.88 -35.08 0.63
N GLY A 407 -21.28 -33.82 0.84
CA GLY A 407 -20.64 -32.66 0.22
C GLY A 407 -19.16 -32.54 0.57
N LYS A 408 -18.77 -32.74 1.84
CA LYS A 408 -17.36 -32.68 2.24
C LYS A 408 -16.47 -33.65 1.46
N THR A 409 -16.91 -34.91 1.32
CA THR A 409 -16.17 -35.94 0.58
C THR A 409 -16.07 -35.58 -0.91
N ARG A 410 -17.17 -35.08 -1.50
CA ARG A 410 -17.23 -34.62 -2.89
C ARG A 410 -16.21 -33.51 -3.18
N GLN A 411 -16.24 -32.43 -2.39
CA GLN A 411 -15.28 -31.33 -2.51
C GLN A 411 -13.82 -31.80 -2.34
N SER A 412 -13.57 -32.71 -1.40
CA SER A 412 -12.22 -33.21 -1.14
C SER A 412 -11.65 -34.14 -2.21
N ASN A 413 -12.49 -34.69 -3.10
CA ASN A 413 -12.05 -35.64 -4.11
C ASN A 413 -11.23 -34.95 -5.19
N MET A 414 -9.91 -35.16 -5.18
CA MET A 414 -8.98 -34.55 -6.13
C MET A 414 -8.95 -35.27 -7.49
N ALA A 415 -9.47 -36.49 -7.60
CA ALA A 415 -9.51 -37.24 -8.86
C ALA A 415 -10.36 -36.55 -9.93
N LYS A 416 -11.36 -35.78 -9.52
CA LYS A 416 -12.29 -35.09 -10.43
C LYS A 416 -11.61 -34.12 -11.39
N TYR A 417 -10.55 -33.43 -10.96
CA TYR A 417 -9.84 -32.44 -11.80
C TYR A 417 -9.05 -33.08 -12.96
N PHE A 418 -8.89 -34.40 -12.96
CA PHE A 418 -8.23 -35.15 -14.03
C PHE A 418 -9.22 -35.88 -14.95
N GLN A 419 -10.51 -35.62 -14.78
CA GLN A 419 -11.55 -36.03 -15.73
C GLN A 419 -11.86 -34.87 -16.67
N PRO A 420 -11.91 -35.09 -18.00
CA PRO A 420 -12.13 -34.01 -18.94
C PRO A 420 -13.57 -33.49 -18.86
N ARG A 421 -13.71 -32.18 -19.00
CA ARG A 421 -15.01 -31.50 -19.10
C ARG A 421 -15.60 -31.69 -20.51
N PRO A 422 -16.89 -32.02 -20.68
CA PRO A 422 -17.49 -32.21 -21.99
C PRO A 422 -17.66 -30.89 -22.75
N ILE A 423 -17.73 -30.99 -24.09
CA ILE A 423 -17.76 -29.84 -25.02
C ILE A 423 -18.95 -28.90 -24.81
N ASN A 424 -20.08 -29.43 -24.33
CA ASN A 424 -21.32 -28.66 -24.13
C ASN A 424 -21.43 -28.01 -22.74
N ALA A 425 -20.40 -28.10 -21.90
CA ALA A 425 -20.45 -27.52 -20.57
C ALA A 425 -20.32 -25.97 -20.61
N PRO A 426 -21.10 -25.21 -19.80
CA PRO A 426 -21.15 -23.74 -19.89
C PRO A 426 -19.79 -23.05 -19.71
N VAL A 427 -19.42 -22.07 -20.53
CA VAL A 427 -18.18 -21.30 -20.31
C VAL A 427 -18.32 -20.48 -19.02
N LEU A 428 -17.33 -20.56 -18.12
CA LEU A 428 -17.34 -19.76 -16.89
C LEU A 428 -16.86 -18.34 -17.17
N SER A 429 -17.47 -17.36 -16.51
CA SER A 429 -17.03 -15.96 -16.57
C SER A 429 -15.67 -15.78 -15.88
N ALA A 430 -15.00 -14.66 -16.15
CA ALA A 430 -13.84 -14.24 -15.36
C ALA A 430 -14.20 -14.11 -13.87
N GLY A 431 -13.28 -14.44 -12.98
CA GLY A 431 -13.53 -14.44 -11.54
C GLY A 431 -14.46 -15.54 -11.03
N ALA A 432 -14.74 -16.58 -11.84
CA ALA A 432 -15.51 -17.76 -11.45
C ALA A 432 -14.69 -19.05 -11.56
N GLY A 433 -15.25 -20.15 -11.05
CA GLY A 433 -14.62 -21.46 -11.12
C GLY A 433 -13.33 -21.52 -10.29
N PRO A 434 -12.21 -22.00 -10.85
CA PRO A 434 -10.93 -22.01 -10.12
C PRO A 434 -10.40 -20.61 -9.83
N ASN A 435 -10.87 -19.57 -10.55
CA ASN A 435 -10.51 -18.17 -10.30
C ASN A 435 -11.56 -17.43 -9.44
N TYR A 436 -12.42 -18.14 -8.70
CA TYR A 436 -13.44 -17.51 -7.86
C TYR A 436 -12.84 -16.45 -6.92
N SER A 437 -13.51 -15.29 -6.80
CA SER A 437 -13.05 -14.11 -6.05
C SER A 437 -11.81 -13.39 -6.62
N CYS A 438 -11.36 -13.73 -7.83
CA CYS A 438 -10.36 -12.98 -8.59
C CYS A 438 -11.04 -12.03 -9.61
N THR A 439 -11.61 -10.94 -9.10
CA THR A 439 -12.49 -10.03 -9.89
C THR A 439 -11.83 -8.71 -10.26
N THR A 440 -10.63 -8.44 -9.77
CA THR A 440 -9.94 -7.16 -9.99
C THR A 440 -8.99 -7.21 -11.18
N THR A 441 -8.72 -6.03 -11.74
CA THR A 441 -7.66 -5.85 -12.74
C THR A 441 -6.28 -5.94 -12.08
N PRO A 442 -5.23 -6.36 -12.84
CA PRO A 442 -3.88 -6.46 -12.29
C PRO A 442 -3.36 -5.14 -11.70
N ILE A 443 -2.60 -5.25 -10.62
CA ILE A 443 -1.81 -4.14 -10.07
C ILE A 443 -1.00 -3.50 -11.19
N THR A 444 -1.04 -2.17 -11.25
CA THR A 444 -0.08 -1.41 -12.04
C THR A 444 1.10 -1.02 -11.15
N PRO A 445 2.31 -1.53 -11.38
CA PRO A 445 3.48 -1.20 -10.57
C PRO A 445 3.82 0.29 -10.65
N LEU A 446 4.67 0.77 -9.73
CA LEU A 446 5.13 2.14 -9.70
C LEU A 446 5.59 2.62 -11.08
N THR A 447 4.86 3.58 -11.62
CA THR A 447 5.03 4.13 -12.95
C THR A 447 5.26 5.63 -12.81
N ASP A 448 6.32 6.12 -13.43
CA ASP A 448 6.63 7.55 -13.48
C ASP A 448 5.59 8.30 -14.28
N VAL A 449 4.91 9.26 -13.65
CA VAL A 449 3.85 10.06 -14.26
C VAL A 449 4.34 11.42 -14.76
N SER A 450 5.63 11.73 -14.63
CA SER A 450 6.22 12.95 -15.21
C SER A 450 6.27 12.94 -16.74
N ASN A 451 6.08 11.76 -17.36
CA ASN A 451 6.03 11.58 -18.80
C ASN A 451 4.63 11.10 -19.28
N THR A 452 4.29 11.41 -20.53
CA THR A 452 2.97 11.13 -21.12
C THR A 452 2.63 9.64 -21.14
N ALA A 453 3.62 8.77 -21.37
CA ALA A 453 3.40 7.32 -21.48
C ALA A 453 2.98 6.73 -20.14
N GLY A 454 3.68 7.08 -19.06
CA GLY A 454 3.36 6.62 -17.71
C GLY A 454 2.06 7.22 -17.17
N LEU A 455 1.80 8.50 -17.44
CA LEU A 455 0.52 9.13 -17.14
C LEU A 455 -0.64 8.41 -17.83
N THR A 456 -0.51 8.13 -19.13
CA THR A 456 -1.53 7.40 -19.90
C THR A 456 -1.74 5.99 -19.35
N LYS A 457 -0.67 5.29 -19.00
CA LYS A 457 -0.73 3.93 -18.45
C LYS A 457 -1.53 3.87 -17.14
N ILE A 458 -1.26 4.79 -16.21
CA ILE A 458 -1.98 4.84 -14.92
C ILE A 458 -3.46 5.20 -15.13
N LYS A 459 -3.77 6.18 -15.98
CA LYS A 459 -5.16 6.57 -16.27
C LYS A 459 -5.95 5.45 -16.95
N ALA A 460 -5.33 4.74 -17.90
CA ALA A 460 -5.95 3.58 -18.55
C ALA A 460 -6.23 2.46 -17.53
N ALA A 461 -5.31 2.21 -16.59
CA ALA A 461 -5.51 1.22 -15.54
C ALA A 461 -6.68 1.60 -14.60
N ILE A 462 -6.82 2.89 -14.25
CA ILE A 462 -7.96 3.41 -13.48
C ILE A 462 -9.27 3.19 -14.27
N ASP A 463 -9.29 3.47 -15.57
CA ASP A 463 -10.49 3.32 -16.39
C ASP A 463 -10.98 1.87 -16.49
N LEU A 464 -10.05 0.89 -16.43
CA LEU A 464 -10.37 -0.54 -16.48
C LEU A 464 -10.96 -1.13 -15.20
N MET A 465 -10.94 -0.39 -14.07
CA MET A 465 -11.49 -0.90 -12.81
C MET A 465 -13.00 -1.19 -12.92
N ALA A 466 -13.48 -2.25 -12.27
CA ALA A 466 -14.88 -2.64 -12.29
C ALA A 466 -15.36 -3.05 -10.88
N PRO A 467 -16.57 -2.67 -10.47
CA PRO A 467 -17.09 -2.98 -9.14
C PRO A 467 -17.65 -4.42 -9.10
N ASN A 468 -16.87 -5.37 -8.57
CA ASN A 468 -17.25 -6.76 -8.39
C ASN A 468 -16.47 -7.42 -7.24
N GLY A 469 -17.18 -8.15 -6.37
CA GLY A 469 -16.62 -8.93 -5.28
C GLY A 469 -16.85 -8.33 -3.89
N PHE A 470 -16.25 -8.94 -2.87
CA PHE A 470 -16.28 -8.47 -1.48
C PHE A 470 -15.23 -7.38 -1.22
N THR A 471 -15.17 -6.90 0.02
CA THR A 471 -14.30 -5.78 0.43
C THR A 471 -13.24 -6.28 1.40
N ASN A 472 -11.98 -6.36 0.97
CA ASN A 472 -10.85 -6.77 1.81
C ASN A 472 -9.80 -5.64 1.85
N VAL A 473 -10.10 -4.58 2.61
CA VAL A 473 -9.23 -3.42 2.78
C VAL A 473 -7.83 -3.79 3.31
N PRO A 474 -7.64 -4.69 4.29
CA PRO A 474 -6.30 -5.03 4.73
C PRO A 474 -5.46 -5.66 3.62
N GLU A 475 -6.04 -6.48 2.74
CA GLU A 475 -5.30 -7.04 1.61
C GLU A 475 -4.91 -5.96 0.60
N GLY A 476 -5.84 -5.03 0.29
CA GLY A 476 -5.53 -3.86 -0.55
C GLY A 476 -4.39 -3.01 0.04
N MET A 477 -4.45 -2.71 1.34
CA MET A 477 -3.42 -1.95 2.06
C MET A 477 -2.06 -2.68 2.04
N ALA A 478 -2.06 -4.01 2.20
CA ALA A 478 -0.83 -4.79 2.22
C ALA A 478 -0.14 -4.80 0.86
N TRP A 479 -0.92 -4.88 -0.23
CA TRP A 479 -0.38 -4.73 -1.58
C TRP A 479 0.01 -3.29 -1.92
N GLY A 480 -0.71 -2.29 -1.41
CA GLY A 480 -0.31 -0.89 -1.53
C GLY A 480 1.04 -0.59 -0.88
N TRP A 481 1.32 -1.19 0.28
CA TRP A 481 2.63 -1.12 0.90
C TRP A 481 3.69 -1.82 0.01
N ARG A 482 3.43 -3.05 -0.42
CA ARG A 482 4.36 -3.82 -1.27
C ARG A 482 4.71 -3.15 -2.59
N THR A 483 3.81 -2.36 -3.19
CA THR A 483 4.11 -1.66 -4.45
C THR A 483 5.00 -0.46 -4.26
N VAL A 484 5.00 0.18 -3.08
CA VAL A 484 5.91 1.29 -2.78
C VAL A 484 7.22 0.83 -2.17
N SER A 485 7.31 -0.40 -1.65
CA SER A 485 8.55 -0.96 -1.13
C SER A 485 9.59 -1.27 -2.23
N SER A 486 10.85 -1.42 -1.82
CA SER A 486 11.96 -1.70 -2.74
C SER A 486 12.15 -3.19 -3.06
N THR A 487 11.59 -4.07 -2.24
CA THR A 487 11.74 -5.52 -2.39
C THR A 487 10.71 -6.11 -3.36
N GLU A 488 10.93 -7.36 -3.76
CA GLU A 488 9.89 -8.17 -4.42
C GLU A 488 8.60 -8.18 -3.56
N PRO A 489 7.39 -8.19 -4.15
CA PRO A 489 7.09 -8.52 -5.56
C PRO A 489 7.33 -7.44 -6.62
N PHE A 490 7.31 -6.16 -6.23
CA PHE A 490 7.44 -5.04 -7.15
C PHE A 490 8.63 -4.17 -6.76
N THR A 491 9.80 -4.44 -7.35
CA THR A 491 11.07 -3.75 -7.03
C THR A 491 11.17 -2.34 -7.62
N GLY A 492 10.04 -1.68 -7.87
CA GLY A 492 9.96 -0.36 -8.49
C GLY A 492 10.16 0.79 -7.50
N GLY A 493 10.01 0.51 -6.20
CA GLY A 493 10.22 1.48 -5.13
C GLY A 493 11.70 1.71 -4.83
N ARG A 494 12.04 2.93 -4.46
CA ARG A 494 13.38 3.30 -3.99
C ARG A 494 13.70 2.58 -2.67
N PRO A 495 14.98 2.32 -2.36
CA PRO A 495 15.36 1.74 -1.08
C PRO A 495 14.78 2.52 0.11
N GLU A 496 14.34 1.83 1.15
CA GLU A 496 13.77 2.42 2.38
C GLU A 496 14.80 3.29 3.11
N THR A 497 16.09 3.07 2.85
CA THR A 497 17.20 3.89 3.35
C THR A 497 17.41 5.19 2.56
N GLU A 498 16.78 5.35 1.39
CA GLU A 498 16.92 6.53 0.55
C GLU A 498 16.28 7.76 1.22
N ARG A 499 17.13 8.71 1.61
CA ARG A 499 16.66 9.94 2.23
C ARG A 499 16.07 10.87 1.19
N GLY A 500 14.91 11.42 1.53
CA GLY A 500 14.23 12.43 0.72
C GLY A 500 13.26 11.88 -0.33
N ASN A 501 12.90 10.60 -0.17
CA ASN A 501 11.77 9.95 -0.81
C ASN A 501 10.65 9.75 0.22
N ASP A 502 9.43 10.21 -0.07
CA ASP A 502 8.27 9.88 0.76
C ASP A 502 7.44 8.79 0.06
N LYS A 503 7.16 7.71 0.80
CA LYS A 503 6.32 6.59 0.37
C LYS A 503 4.94 6.77 0.97
N VAL A 504 3.91 6.82 0.13
CA VAL A 504 2.53 7.09 0.54
C VAL A 504 1.61 6.01 0.02
N VAL A 505 0.73 5.51 0.88
CA VAL A 505 -0.37 4.61 0.50
C VAL A 505 -1.67 5.34 0.77
N ILE A 506 -2.49 5.50 -0.28
CA ILE A 506 -3.81 6.12 -0.22
C ILE A 506 -4.85 5.02 -0.39
N VAL A 507 -5.57 4.72 0.68
CA VAL A 507 -6.63 3.70 0.70
C VAL A 507 -7.99 4.39 0.58
N LEU A 508 -8.82 3.95 -0.35
CA LEU A 508 -10.20 4.41 -0.47
C LEU A 508 -11.15 3.23 -0.53
N THR A 509 -12.23 3.29 0.27
CA THR A 509 -13.30 2.28 0.31
C THR A 509 -14.66 2.95 0.59
N ASP A 510 -15.75 2.30 0.17
CA ASP A 510 -17.12 2.77 0.39
C ASP A 510 -17.91 1.98 1.44
N GLY A 511 -17.23 1.09 2.18
CA GLY A 511 -17.92 0.22 3.13
C GLY A 511 -17.01 -0.56 4.07
N GLU A 512 -17.66 -1.44 4.83
CA GLU A 512 -17.01 -2.33 5.78
C GLU A 512 -16.18 -3.42 5.09
N ASN A 513 -15.17 -3.91 5.83
CA ASN A 513 -14.52 -5.16 5.49
C ASN A 513 -15.53 -6.31 5.51
N THR A 514 -15.56 -7.12 4.44
CA THR A 514 -16.52 -8.22 4.29
C THR A 514 -15.84 -9.52 3.92
N TYR A 515 -16.30 -10.60 4.54
CA TYR A 515 -16.04 -11.99 4.17
C TYR A 515 -17.37 -12.73 4.24
N ALA A 516 -17.77 -13.46 3.21
CA ALA A 516 -19.14 -13.93 3.12
C ALA A 516 -19.36 -15.31 3.74
N VAL A 517 -20.45 -15.42 4.48
CA VAL A 517 -21.07 -16.70 4.87
C VAL A 517 -21.93 -17.17 3.70
N PRO A 518 -21.73 -18.39 3.17
CA PRO A 518 -22.52 -18.88 2.06
C PRO A 518 -23.95 -19.20 2.52
N SER A 519 -24.93 -19.01 1.64
CA SER A 519 -26.34 -19.34 1.92
C SER A 519 -26.59 -20.85 2.04
N SER A 520 -25.81 -21.66 1.32
CA SER A 520 -25.76 -23.12 1.42
C SER A 520 -24.31 -23.55 1.64
N ASP A 521 -24.08 -24.41 2.63
CA ASP A 521 -22.74 -24.90 2.98
C ASP A 521 -22.71 -26.44 3.09
N PRO A 522 -22.88 -27.18 1.98
CA PRO A 522 -22.94 -28.65 2.01
C PRO A 522 -21.61 -29.31 2.39
N ALA A 523 -20.48 -28.58 2.29
CA ALA A 523 -19.15 -29.07 2.64
C ALA A 523 -18.67 -28.64 4.04
N GLY A 524 -19.33 -27.69 4.67
CA GLY A 524 -18.91 -27.14 5.97
C GLY A 524 -17.75 -26.15 5.86
N ASN A 525 -17.64 -25.43 4.74
CA ASN A 525 -16.62 -24.45 4.42
C ASN A 525 -16.70 -23.18 5.27
N LYS A 526 -17.87 -22.86 5.87
CA LYS A 526 -18.14 -21.70 6.75
C LYS A 526 -18.01 -20.31 6.11
N SER A 527 -17.38 -20.20 4.97
CA SER A 527 -17.31 -19.01 4.13
C SER A 527 -17.33 -19.37 2.65
N THR A 528 -17.60 -18.40 1.79
CA THR A 528 -17.17 -18.49 0.40
C THR A 528 -15.64 -18.44 0.31
N TYR A 529 -15.06 -18.99 -0.75
CA TYR A 529 -13.63 -18.92 -0.99
C TYR A 529 -13.19 -17.50 -1.39
N ALA A 530 -12.14 -16.97 -0.77
CA ALA A 530 -11.51 -15.69 -1.12
C ALA A 530 -10.03 -15.71 -0.69
N ALA A 531 -9.38 -14.56 -0.53
CA ALA A 531 -7.94 -14.47 -0.33
C ALA A 531 -7.42 -15.23 0.93
N TYR A 532 -8.25 -15.40 1.97
CA TYR A 532 -7.90 -16.18 3.18
C TYR A 532 -8.28 -17.68 3.08
N GLY A 533 -8.74 -18.15 1.91
CA GLY A 533 -9.24 -19.52 1.74
C GLY A 533 -10.63 -19.71 2.37
N TYR A 534 -10.93 -20.93 2.81
CA TYR A 534 -12.16 -21.20 3.56
C TYR A 534 -11.94 -21.02 5.07
N THR A 535 -12.87 -20.35 5.75
CA THR A 535 -12.80 -20.17 7.21
C THR A 535 -13.22 -21.42 7.99
N GLY A 536 -13.62 -22.50 7.32
CA GLY A 536 -13.81 -23.83 7.90
C GLY A 536 -12.54 -24.70 7.91
N VAL A 537 -11.44 -24.24 7.29
CA VAL A 537 -10.19 -24.99 7.19
C VAL A 537 -9.11 -24.33 8.06
N GLY A 538 -8.64 -25.07 9.06
CA GLY A 538 -7.60 -24.62 9.96
C GLY A 538 -6.23 -24.53 9.28
N TYR A 539 -5.46 -23.50 9.62
CA TYR A 539 -4.13 -23.28 9.06
C TYR A 539 -3.15 -24.33 9.56
N ASN A 540 -2.42 -24.99 8.65
CA ASN A 540 -1.35 -25.93 8.97
C ASN A 540 -1.72 -27.00 10.03
N GLY A 541 -2.94 -27.53 9.97
CA GLY A 541 -3.45 -28.54 10.91
C GLY A 541 -3.85 -28.01 12.29
N THR A 542 -3.83 -26.70 12.49
CA THR A 542 -4.37 -26.06 13.71
C THR A 542 -5.89 -25.95 13.66
N ALA A 543 -6.52 -25.56 14.77
CA ALA A 543 -7.96 -25.25 14.80
C ALA A 543 -8.27 -23.80 14.35
N VAL A 544 -7.26 -22.96 14.15
CA VAL A 544 -7.41 -21.54 13.84
C VAL A 544 -7.23 -21.33 12.35
N THR A 545 -8.18 -20.66 11.71
CA THR A 545 -8.09 -20.36 10.27
C THR A 545 -7.27 -19.08 10.06
N ARG A 546 -6.75 -18.89 8.84
CA ARG A 546 -5.84 -17.77 8.55
C ARG A 546 -6.42 -16.40 8.87
N LEU A 547 -7.71 -16.21 8.63
CA LEU A 547 -8.41 -14.95 8.91
C LEU A 547 -8.31 -14.53 10.39
N PHE A 548 -8.34 -15.52 11.29
CA PHE A 548 -8.27 -15.31 12.75
C PHE A 548 -6.85 -15.45 13.31
N GLY A 549 -5.85 -15.67 12.47
CA GLY A 549 -4.45 -15.78 12.90
C GLY A 549 -3.93 -14.43 13.41
N GLY A 550 -3.51 -14.37 14.67
CA GLY A 550 -2.96 -13.15 15.27
C GLY A 550 -3.99 -12.11 15.71
N THR A 551 -5.29 -12.42 15.65
CA THR A 551 -6.34 -11.58 16.25
C THR A 551 -6.37 -11.73 17.77
N SER A 552 -6.93 -10.74 18.45
CA SER A 552 -7.12 -10.71 19.89
C SER A 552 -8.10 -11.79 20.37
N SER A 553 -8.13 -12.03 21.67
CA SER A 553 -9.11 -12.95 22.29
C SER A 553 -10.56 -12.44 22.23
N ALA A 554 -10.79 -11.19 21.80
CA ALA A 554 -12.13 -10.67 21.57
C ALA A 554 -12.76 -11.25 20.30
N ILE A 555 -11.94 -11.71 19.36
CA ILE A 555 -12.39 -12.34 18.12
C ILE A 555 -12.59 -13.84 18.34
N GLY A 556 -13.84 -14.30 18.19
CA GLY A 556 -14.17 -15.71 18.37
C GLY A 556 -13.67 -16.55 17.19
N GLN A 557 -12.62 -17.35 17.38
CA GLN A 557 -11.99 -18.13 16.30
C GLN A 557 -12.89 -19.23 15.70
N LEU A 558 -13.99 -19.59 16.37
CA LEU A 558 -15.02 -20.52 15.90
C LEU A 558 -16.37 -19.84 15.62
N ASN A 559 -16.41 -18.50 15.67
CA ASN A 559 -17.60 -17.73 15.33
C ASN A 559 -17.56 -17.36 13.84
N TYR A 560 -18.40 -18.03 13.06
CA TYR A 560 -18.45 -17.91 11.60
C TYR A 560 -19.50 -16.89 11.12
N SER A 561 -19.80 -15.85 11.92
CA SER A 561 -20.71 -14.78 11.51
C SER A 561 -19.99 -13.72 10.67
N SER A 562 -20.72 -13.07 9.76
CA SER A 562 -20.19 -11.94 8.98
C SER A 562 -19.61 -10.84 9.86
N SER A 563 -20.27 -10.51 10.97
CA SER A 563 -19.78 -9.51 11.93
C SER A 563 -18.45 -9.88 12.59
N ASN A 564 -18.21 -11.16 12.87
CA ASN A 564 -16.95 -11.61 13.46
C ASN A 564 -15.83 -11.64 12.41
N TYR A 565 -16.15 -11.96 11.15
CA TYR A 565 -15.19 -11.81 10.05
C TYR A 565 -14.80 -10.35 9.83
N THR A 566 -15.76 -9.43 9.83
CA THR A 566 -15.50 -7.99 9.74
C THR A 566 -14.61 -7.51 10.89
N ALA A 567 -14.91 -7.92 12.13
CA ALA A 567 -14.10 -7.58 13.29
C ALA A 567 -12.66 -8.13 13.19
N ALA A 568 -12.49 -9.37 12.71
CA ALA A 568 -11.17 -9.95 12.46
C ALA A 568 -10.38 -9.15 11.41
N LEU A 569 -11.00 -8.83 10.27
CA LEU A 569 -10.37 -8.02 9.21
C LEU A 569 -9.98 -6.62 9.72
N ASN A 570 -10.81 -6.00 10.57
CA ASN A 570 -10.50 -4.71 11.18
C ASN A 570 -9.27 -4.78 12.11
N GLU A 571 -9.12 -5.84 12.90
CA GLU A 571 -7.91 -6.03 13.72
C GLU A 571 -6.65 -6.29 12.86
N GLN A 572 -6.78 -7.07 11.79
CA GLN A 572 -5.69 -7.28 10.82
C GLN A 572 -5.27 -5.95 10.17
N MET A 573 -6.25 -5.15 9.74
CA MET A 573 -6.02 -3.84 9.16
C MET A 573 -5.31 -2.90 10.15
N ALA A 574 -5.78 -2.83 11.40
CA ALA A 574 -5.14 -2.02 12.42
C ALA A 574 -3.66 -2.40 12.63
N THR A 575 -3.39 -3.71 12.73
CA THR A 575 -2.02 -4.24 12.90
C THR A 575 -1.15 -3.91 11.68
N LEU A 576 -1.65 -4.15 10.48
CA LEU A 576 -0.96 -3.84 9.23
C LEU A 576 -0.63 -2.35 9.10
N CYS A 577 -1.59 -1.47 9.38
CA CYS A 577 -1.37 -0.02 9.29
C CYS A 577 -0.34 0.46 10.31
N ASN A 578 -0.32 -0.12 11.51
CA ASN A 578 0.70 0.20 12.52
C ASN A 578 2.10 -0.24 12.06
N ASN A 579 2.21 -1.44 11.47
CA ASN A 579 3.48 -1.93 10.92
C ASN A 579 3.95 -1.07 9.73
N ALA A 580 3.05 -0.67 8.82
CA ALA A 580 3.37 0.20 7.69
C ALA A 580 3.88 1.58 8.16
N LYS A 581 3.19 2.19 9.14
CA LYS A 581 3.61 3.46 9.74
C LYS A 581 4.97 3.34 10.44
N ALA A 582 5.22 2.23 11.15
CA ALA A 582 6.52 1.96 11.75
C ALA A 582 7.64 1.79 10.72
N ALA A 583 7.31 1.35 9.50
CA ALA A 583 8.21 1.31 8.35
C ALA A 583 8.32 2.65 7.59
N ASN A 584 7.84 3.76 8.18
CA ASN A 584 7.82 5.11 7.59
C ASN A 584 6.95 5.25 6.34
N ILE A 585 5.97 4.38 6.14
CA ILE A 585 4.95 4.55 5.11
C ILE A 585 3.89 5.52 5.62
N MET A 586 3.64 6.58 4.86
CA MET A 586 2.54 7.49 5.15
C MET A 586 1.23 6.88 4.65
N VAL A 587 0.27 6.69 5.54
CA VAL A 587 -1.04 6.11 5.20
C VAL A 587 -2.10 7.21 5.19
N MET A 588 -2.77 7.37 4.06
CA MET A 588 -3.91 8.27 3.86
C MET A 588 -5.15 7.42 3.60
N THR A 589 -6.28 7.76 4.18
CA THR A 589 -7.51 6.96 4.04
C THR A 589 -8.72 7.81 3.69
N VAL A 590 -9.56 7.33 2.78
CA VAL A 590 -10.79 8.01 2.36
C VAL A 590 -11.96 7.04 2.50
N ALA A 591 -12.95 7.42 3.31
CA ALA A 591 -14.27 6.79 3.34
C ALA A 591 -15.16 7.45 2.30
N LEU A 592 -15.87 6.67 1.47
CA LEU A 592 -16.77 7.18 0.43
C LEU A 592 -18.22 6.83 0.72
N ASP A 593 -19.08 7.84 0.86
CA ASP A 593 -20.53 7.69 1.07
C ASP A 593 -20.90 6.78 2.24
N MET A 594 -20.10 6.80 3.30
CA MET A 594 -20.35 6.05 4.53
C MET A 594 -21.23 6.85 5.50
N SER A 595 -22.21 6.19 6.09
CA SER A 595 -23.17 6.81 6.98
C SER A 595 -22.60 7.10 8.36
N THR A 596 -22.80 8.33 8.84
CA THR A 596 -22.49 8.70 10.24
C THR A 596 -23.58 8.29 11.23
N THR A 597 -24.60 7.55 10.79
CA THR A 597 -25.64 7.02 11.68
C THR A 597 -25.59 5.50 11.80
N ASP A 598 -25.22 4.80 10.73
CA ASP A 598 -25.06 3.35 10.71
C ASP A 598 -23.89 2.90 11.60
N ALA A 599 -24.09 1.85 12.39
CA ALA A 599 -23.10 1.42 13.37
C ALA A 599 -21.88 0.77 12.73
N GLY A 600 -22.08 0.04 11.62
CA GLY A 600 -21.04 -0.63 10.89
C GLY A 600 -20.19 0.36 10.08
N ASP A 601 -20.83 1.31 9.40
CA ASP A 601 -20.13 2.41 8.71
C ASP A 601 -19.30 3.25 9.69
N LYS A 602 -19.84 3.56 10.89
CA LYS A 602 -19.06 4.24 11.94
C LYS A 602 -17.81 3.45 12.33
N SER A 603 -17.95 2.15 12.54
CA SER A 603 -16.85 1.28 12.93
C SER A 603 -15.77 1.25 11.85
N ALA A 604 -16.15 1.13 10.58
CA ALA A 604 -15.22 1.17 9.45
C ALA A 604 -14.56 2.55 9.26
N MET A 605 -15.30 3.65 9.42
CA MET A 605 -14.72 5.00 9.41
C MET A 605 -13.69 5.19 10.52
N GLU A 606 -13.96 4.72 11.74
CA GLU A 606 -12.99 4.79 12.84
C GLU A 606 -11.78 3.89 12.60
N ALA A 607 -11.95 2.72 11.98
CA ALA A 607 -10.85 1.85 11.57
C ALA A 607 -9.95 2.53 10.52
N LEU A 608 -10.53 3.16 9.50
CA LEU A 608 -9.80 3.94 8.49
C LEU A 608 -9.07 5.13 9.13
N LYS A 609 -9.76 5.89 9.98
CA LYS A 609 -9.18 7.03 10.69
C LYS A 609 -8.01 6.61 11.58
N THR A 610 -8.11 5.48 12.28
CA THR A 610 -7.04 4.92 13.13
C THR A 610 -5.85 4.42 12.28
N CYS A 611 -6.14 3.81 11.14
CA CYS A 611 -5.13 3.37 10.18
C CYS A 611 -4.31 4.55 9.64
N SER A 612 -4.95 5.69 9.34
CA SER A 612 -4.28 6.86 8.77
C SER A 612 -3.19 7.46 9.66
N SER A 613 -2.20 8.03 8.97
CA SER A 613 -1.09 8.78 9.56
C SER A 613 -1.52 10.21 9.94
N ASP A 614 -0.70 10.85 10.75
CA ASP A 614 -0.87 12.24 11.10
C ASP A 614 -0.23 13.15 10.03
N SER A 615 -0.87 14.27 9.71
CA SER A 615 -0.30 15.27 8.81
C SER A 615 0.92 15.91 9.45
N ARG A 616 1.95 16.15 8.62
CA ARG A 616 3.15 16.88 9.02
C ARG A 616 2.96 18.40 8.96
N PHE A 617 1.86 18.87 8.37
CA PHE A 617 1.63 20.29 8.05
C PHE A 617 0.33 20.85 8.64
N ARG A 618 -0.75 20.07 8.61
CA ARG A 618 -2.06 20.49 9.15
C ARG A 618 -2.18 20.15 10.63
N LYS A 619 -2.82 21.07 11.37
CA LYS A 619 -3.28 20.86 12.74
C LYS A 619 -4.76 20.49 12.73
N ASP A 620 -5.18 19.69 13.71
CA ASP A 620 -6.58 19.29 13.84
C ASP A 620 -7.44 20.56 14.09
N PRO A 621 -8.48 20.81 13.27
CA PRO A 621 -9.33 21.99 13.45
C PRO A 621 -10.09 22.00 14.78
N ALA A 622 -10.41 20.83 15.34
CA ALA A 622 -11.10 20.68 16.62
C ALA A 622 -10.13 20.72 17.82
N ASP A 623 -8.86 20.36 17.62
CA ASP A 623 -7.80 20.45 18.63
C ASP A 623 -6.46 20.87 18.00
N PRO A 624 -6.20 22.18 17.85
CA PRO A 624 -4.99 22.68 17.17
C PRO A 624 -3.66 22.26 17.81
N SER A 625 -3.68 21.67 19.02
CA SER A 625 -2.50 21.12 19.68
C SER A 625 -2.01 19.82 19.00
N LYS A 626 -2.91 19.11 18.31
CA LYS A 626 -2.63 17.83 17.65
C LYS A 626 -2.48 18.01 16.13
N PRO A 627 -1.65 17.17 15.48
CA PRO A 627 -1.67 17.11 14.02
C PRO A 627 -3.02 16.57 13.53
N ALA A 628 -3.48 17.05 12.38
CA ALA A 628 -4.70 16.53 11.76
C ALA A 628 -4.48 15.10 11.26
N LYS A 629 -5.49 14.24 11.36
CA LYS A 629 -5.47 12.92 10.72
C LYS A 629 -5.55 13.05 9.19
N LEU A 630 -4.79 12.21 8.47
CA LEU A 630 -4.88 12.07 7.01
C LEU A 630 -6.06 11.15 6.64
N PHE A 631 -7.24 11.50 7.15
CA PHE A 631 -8.50 10.81 6.93
C PHE A 631 -9.55 11.78 6.39
N TRP A 632 -10.28 11.35 5.37
CA TRP A 632 -11.38 12.12 4.78
C TRP A 632 -12.65 11.26 4.74
N ASN A 633 -13.76 11.81 5.22
CA ASN A 633 -15.09 11.26 5.01
C ASN A 633 -15.74 11.99 3.83
N ALA A 634 -15.65 11.38 2.66
CA ALA A 634 -16.14 11.93 1.40
C ALA A 634 -17.56 11.48 1.09
N THR A 635 -18.31 12.32 0.39
CA THR A 635 -19.52 11.90 -0.32
C THR A 635 -19.26 11.94 -1.82
N GLY A 636 -20.16 11.38 -2.61
CA GLY A 636 -20.10 11.48 -4.06
C GLY A 636 -19.95 12.93 -4.56
N ALA A 637 -20.55 13.91 -3.86
CA ALA A 637 -20.44 15.33 -4.19
C ALA A 637 -19.12 15.99 -3.78
N THR A 638 -18.48 15.54 -2.69
CA THR A 638 -17.27 16.19 -2.14
C THR A 638 -15.97 15.48 -2.51
N LEU A 639 -16.05 14.30 -3.13
CA LEU A 639 -14.89 13.45 -3.41
C LEU A 639 -13.79 14.16 -4.21
N SER A 640 -14.15 14.93 -5.23
CA SER A 640 -13.18 15.68 -6.04
C SER A 640 -12.41 16.72 -5.20
N ASP A 641 -13.09 17.42 -4.29
CA ASP A 641 -12.46 18.43 -3.44
C ASP A 641 -11.54 17.78 -2.39
N ASN A 642 -11.95 16.63 -1.83
CA ASN A 642 -11.09 15.85 -0.93
C ASN A 642 -9.81 15.38 -1.64
N PHE A 643 -9.89 14.98 -2.91
CA PHE A 643 -8.69 14.60 -3.69
C PHE A 643 -7.78 15.80 -4.00
N LYS A 644 -8.32 17.02 -4.11
CA LYS A 644 -7.49 18.24 -4.17
C LYS A 644 -6.78 18.51 -2.84
N GLU A 645 -7.44 18.30 -1.71
CA GLU A 645 -6.77 18.40 -0.39
C GLU A 645 -5.65 17.38 -0.25
N ILE A 646 -5.87 16.14 -0.67
CA ILE A 646 -4.85 15.09 -0.70
C ILE A 646 -3.68 15.51 -1.60
N ALA A 647 -3.96 16.03 -2.79
CA ALA A 647 -2.91 16.54 -3.68
C ALA A 647 -2.07 17.64 -2.98
N ASN A 648 -2.71 18.57 -2.28
CA ASN A 648 -2.03 19.63 -1.54
C ASN A 648 -1.17 19.07 -0.38
N GLU A 649 -1.65 18.09 0.37
CA GLU A 649 -0.86 17.40 1.40
C GLU A 649 0.40 16.76 0.78
N LEU A 650 0.23 16.04 -0.33
CA LEU A 650 1.34 15.39 -1.03
C LEU A 650 2.34 16.40 -1.59
N SER A 651 1.87 17.52 -2.14
CA SER A 651 2.75 18.61 -2.60
C SER A 651 3.58 19.19 -1.46
N ASN A 652 2.99 19.39 -0.29
CA ASN A 652 3.68 19.94 0.87
C ASN A 652 4.78 19.02 1.40
N LEU A 653 4.62 17.68 1.31
CA LEU A 653 5.65 16.70 1.73
C LEU A 653 6.99 16.88 1.02
N ARG A 654 6.98 17.49 -0.17
CA ARG A 654 8.15 17.67 -1.03
C ARG A 654 9.05 18.83 -0.60
N VAL A 655 8.59 19.66 0.34
CA VAL A 655 9.37 20.78 0.90
C VAL A 655 9.78 20.43 2.32
N VAL A 656 11.08 20.32 2.59
CA VAL A 656 11.58 20.03 3.97
C VAL A 656 12.57 21.09 4.42
N SER A 657 12.20 21.80 5.48
CA SER A 657 13.03 22.79 6.18
C SER A 657 14.28 22.16 6.79
#